data_AF-A0A3B6IW02-F1
#
_entry.id   AF-A0A3B6IW02-F1
#
_cell.length_a   1.000
_cell.length_b   1.000
_cell.length_c   1.000
_cell.angle_alpha   90.00
_cell.angle_beta   90.00
_cell.angle_gamma   90.00
#
_symmetry.space_group_name_H-M   'P 1'
#
loop_
_entity.id
_entity.type
_entity.pdbx_description
1 polymer ?
#
loop_
_entity_poly.entity_id
_entity_poly.type
_entity_poly.pdbx_seq_one_letter_code
_entity_poly.pdbx_strand_id
1 'polypeptide(L)'
;MEPARRRRRRAHTADEAAAVLRKAWCRLRLSARDPARVPPWDAVALTAASPEQAALYGRQLARARRLGRFPPSTAALAVPDPDGARIGSGAATLHAVASLARRLLSQATKEEIAEFRLLPEANGSSIPPASVARFMATKHVLLLHAGGDSKRVPWANPMGKAFLPVPYLAGDNPDGPVPLLFDHILAVSASARQAFKNQGGIFIMTGDVLPCFDASNLLLPDDAACIVTAPTTLDVASNHGVVVASKDGTDAQNYSLCLVDNLLQKPTVSELVEGQAILDDGRALLDTGIIAVRGKAWQELVSLAYSSSQTMIEEIITSRKELSLYEDLVAAWVPTKHEWLRDRPFGKELIAALGRHKMFSFCSYDFSFLHFGTSAEVLDHLAGSYSGLVGRRHMCSVPETTACDIAATTVILCSKISAGVSIGEDSLVYDSSLSGRVRIGSQSIVVGVNIHELHGDSPQIIGSSTCFTLPDRHCLWEVPLVNSMGRVMVYCGLHDNPKVSMDRDGTFCGKPWKNVLEDLKIQDTDIWDTSNLDKCLWNARLFPIMSPPEMLSVGLWLMGSSGCDPDGKVSRMWRKSRRVSLEELHRSIDYHQLCMDSAKHQADLAAAVAKSCMTYGLLGRNLFQLCEEMLGNDSSSVEVCKELLTFCPSHGDQYSGVLPQSRGYQVKMDLLRASGDLSTASLVEEKVWASVASETASAIKYGSKEPSSSATTSSNGNLRPKKVVVELPVRVDFVGGWSDTPPWSLERPGCVLNMAISLEGRLPVGATTEATEDHHGVLIEDDVDRKV
;
A
#
# COMPACT_ATOMS: atom_id res chain seq x y z
N MET A 1 32.72 22.54 30.30
CA MET A 1 31.94 22.22 29.09
C MET A 1 30.49 22.11 29.52
N GLU A 2 29.66 23.09 29.17
CA GLU A 2 28.21 22.95 29.37
C GLU A 2 27.67 21.81 28.49
N PRO A 3 26.74 20.99 28.98
CA PRO A 3 26.06 20.02 28.14
C PRO A 3 25.23 20.79 27.11
N ALA A 4 25.47 20.51 25.83
CA ALA A 4 24.72 21.09 24.73
C ALA A 4 23.22 20.87 24.97
N ARG A 5 22.47 21.95 25.22
CA ARG A 5 21.02 21.93 25.34
C ARG A 5 20.43 21.20 24.13
N ARG A 6 19.92 19.98 24.32
CA ARG A 6 19.11 19.24 23.34
C ARG A 6 17.95 20.16 22.93
N ARG A 7 18.06 20.79 21.75
CA ARG A 7 16.98 21.59 21.17
C ARG A 7 15.76 20.67 21.06
N ARG A 8 14.67 21.02 21.74
CA ARG A 8 13.33 20.44 21.49
C ARG A 8 13.04 20.54 20.00
N ARG A 9 13.16 19.43 19.26
CA ARG A 9 12.77 19.38 17.85
C ARG A 9 11.25 19.43 17.79
N ARG A 10 10.73 20.32 16.94
CA ARG A 10 9.31 20.45 16.60
C ARG A 10 8.79 19.13 16.03
N ALA A 11 7.48 18.90 16.18
CA ALA A 11 6.76 17.84 15.49
C ALA A 11 7.08 17.85 13.99
N HIS A 12 7.24 16.67 13.40
CA HIS A 12 7.50 16.50 11.97
C HIS A 12 6.48 17.25 11.13
N THR A 13 6.96 18.04 10.17
CA THR A 13 6.08 18.69 9.20
C THR A 13 5.57 17.66 8.18
N ALA A 14 4.40 17.91 7.59
CA ALA A 14 3.84 17.06 6.52
C ALA A 14 4.85 16.88 5.36
N ASP A 15 5.61 17.93 5.05
CA ASP A 15 6.60 17.97 3.98
C ASP A 15 7.80 17.04 4.23
N GLU A 16 8.28 16.97 5.47
CA GLU A 16 9.37 16.05 5.84
C GLU A 16 8.93 14.59 5.69
N ALA A 17 7.72 14.26 6.16
CA ALA A 17 7.16 12.92 5.97
C ALA A 17 6.89 12.61 4.49
N ALA A 18 6.47 13.60 3.69
CA ALA A 18 6.34 13.49 2.24
C ALA A 18 7.68 13.09 1.61
N ALA A 19 8.76 13.77 1.99
CA ALA A 19 10.09 13.53 1.46
C ALA A 19 10.60 12.12 1.83
N VAL A 20 10.41 11.71 3.08
CA VAL A 20 10.75 10.35 3.55
C VAL A 20 9.97 9.29 2.78
N LEU A 21 8.65 9.44 2.66
CA LEU A 21 7.82 8.48 1.92
C LEU A 21 8.18 8.46 0.43
N ARG A 22 8.40 9.60 -0.23
CA ARG A 22 8.83 9.65 -1.65
C ARG A 22 10.17 8.94 -1.85
N LYS A 23 11.14 9.14 -0.95
CA LYS A 23 12.43 8.44 -0.97
C LYS A 23 12.22 6.93 -0.83
N ALA A 24 11.38 6.49 0.10
CA ALA A 24 11.04 5.09 0.31
C ALA A 24 10.37 4.46 -0.93
N TRP A 25 9.40 5.15 -1.52
CA TRP A 25 8.73 4.74 -2.76
C TRP A 25 9.66 4.67 -3.96
N CYS A 26 10.58 5.62 -4.10
CA CYS A 26 11.60 5.60 -5.14
C CYS A 26 12.46 4.33 -5.01
N ARG A 27 12.91 4.02 -3.79
CA ARG A 27 13.70 2.82 -3.52
C ARG A 27 12.95 1.53 -3.78
N LEU A 28 11.68 1.45 -3.41
CA LEU A 28 10.82 0.31 -3.72
C LEU A 28 10.74 0.07 -5.23
N ARG A 29 10.42 1.11 -6.01
CA ARG A 29 10.31 1.03 -7.47
C ARG A 29 11.63 0.60 -8.10
N LEU A 30 12.75 1.13 -7.63
CA LEU A 30 14.08 0.72 -8.08
C LEU A 30 14.37 -0.75 -7.74
N SER A 31 14.04 -1.22 -6.54
CA SER A 31 14.26 -2.61 -6.15
C SER A 31 13.44 -3.61 -6.97
N ALA A 32 12.27 -3.20 -7.45
CA ALA A 32 11.43 -4.02 -8.30
C ALA A 32 11.88 -4.01 -9.78
N ARG A 33 12.35 -2.86 -10.28
CA ARG A 33 12.74 -2.69 -11.69
C ARG A 33 14.18 -3.08 -11.99
N ASP A 34 15.09 -2.84 -11.04
CA ASP A 34 16.51 -3.10 -11.15
C ASP A 34 17.05 -3.72 -9.84
N PRO A 35 16.77 -5.03 -9.60
CA PRO A 35 17.21 -5.74 -8.41
C PRO A 35 18.73 -5.79 -8.23
N ALA A 36 19.50 -5.65 -9.33
CA ALA A 36 20.96 -5.65 -9.29
C ALA A 36 21.51 -4.37 -8.65
N ARG A 37 20.86 -3.23 -8.90
CA ARG A 37 21.22 -1.94 -8.32
C ARG A 37 20.69 -1.76 -6.89
N VAL A 38 19.45 -2.20 -6.63
CA VAL A 38 18.83 -2.12 -5.31
C VAL A 38 18.27 -3.49 -4.93
N PRO A 39 18.94 -4.24 -4.03
CA PRO A 39 18.48 -5.57 -3.65
C PRO A 39 17.07 -5.54 -3.04
N PRO A 40 16.13 -6.37 -3.54
CA PRO A 40 14.81 -6.54 -2.94
C PRO A 40 14.87 -7.43 -1.70
N TRP A 41 13.70 -7.65 -1.09
CA TRP A 41 13.50 -8.77 -0.17
C TRP A 41 13.49 -10.09 -0.95
N ASP A 42 14.09 -11.15 -0.41
CA ASP A 42 14.02 -12.50 -0.99
C ASP A 42 12.63 -13.11 -0.76
N ALA A 43 11.99 -12.76 0.37
CA ALA A 43 10.62 -13.15 0.66
C ALA A 43 9.83 -12.06 1.38
N VAL A 44 8.52 -11.98 1.09
CA VAL A 44 7.53 -11.18 1.80
C VAL A 44 6.42 -12.10 2.30
N ALA A 45 6.17 -12.11 3.60
CA ALA A 45 5.10 -12.89 4.22
C ALA A 45 4.08 -12.02 4.95
N LEU A 46 2.82 -12.45 4.94
CA LEU A 46 1.78 -11.91 5.80
C LEU A 46 1.23 -13.02 6.68
N THR A 47 1.08 -12.78 7.98
CA THR A 47 0.27 -13.68 8.82
C THR A 47 -1.21 -13.41 8.61
N ALA A 48 -2.04 -14.45 8.73
CA ALA A 48 -3.49 -14.38 8.58
C ALA A 48 -4.18 -15.17 9.71
N ALA A 49 -5.37 -14.74 10.14
CA ALA A 49 -6.14 -15.37 11.21
C ALA A 49 -6.77 -16.71 10.81
N SER A 50 -6.99 -16.93 9.50
CA SER A 50 -7.63 -18.12 8.97
C SER A 50 -7.17 -18.43 7.54
N PRO A 51 -7.39 -19.66 7.04
CA PRO A 51 -7.13 -20.01 5.65
C PRO A 51 -7.86 -19.12 4.63
N GLU A 52 -9.09 -18.70 4.91
CA GLU A 52 -9.88 -17.82 4.05
C GLU A 52 -9.26 -16.41 3.97
N GLN A 53 -8.82 -15.86 5.12
CA GLN A 53 -8.09 -14.59 5.14
C GLN A 53 -6.74 -14.72 4.43
N ALA A 54 -6.03 -15.84 4.59
CA ALA A 54 -4.80 -16.08 3.84
C ALA A 54 -5.04 -16.13 2.32
N ALA A 55 -6.16 -16.70 1.87
CA ALA A 55 -6.54 -16.69 0.45
C ALA A 55 -6.79 -15.27 -0.08
N LEU A 56 -7.46 -14.42 0.70
CA LEU A 56 -7.60 -12.98 0.39
C LEU A 56 -6.23 -12.30 0.27
N TYR A 57 -5.36 -12.48 1.28
CA TYR A 57 -4.03 -11.87 1.29
C TYR A 57 -3.14 -12.39 0.15
N GLY A 58 -3.30 -13.67 -0.23
CA GLY A 58 -2.66 -14.24 -1.42
C GLY A 58 -3.06 -13.52 -2.70
N ARG A 59 -4.35 -13.17 -2.87
CA ARG A 59 -4.82 -12.35 -4.00
C ARG A 59 -4.25 -10.92 -3.96
N GLN A 60 -4.17 -10.31 -2.78
CA GLN A 60 -3.56 -8.98 -2.63
C GLN A 60 -2.06 -8.98 -2.94
N LEU A 61 -1.33 -10.01 -2.51
CA LEU A 61 0.08 -10.21 -2.86
C LEU A 61 0.27 -10.41 -4.37
N ALA A 62 -0.62 -11.18 -5.02
CA ALA A 62 -0.60 -11.33 -6.47
C ALA A 62 -0.86 -10.00 -7.18
N ARG A 63 -1.80 -9.19 -6.69
CA ARG A 63 -2.05 -7.82 -7.17
C ARG A 63 -0.80 -6.95 -7.02
N ALA A 64 -0.17 -6.92 -5.85
CA ALA A 64 1.05 -6.15 -5.62
C ALA A 64 2.19 -6.56 -6.57
N ARG A 65 2.35 -7.87 -6.85
CA ARG A 65 3.31 -8.36 -7.84
C ARG A 65 3.00 -7.85 -9.25
N ARG A 66 1.74 -7.93 -9.70
CA ARG A 66 1.32 -7.40 -11.02
C ARG A 66 1.61 -5.90 -11.14
N LEU A 67 1.41 -5.13 -10.06
CA LEU A 67 1.71 -3.71 -9.99
C LEU A 67 3.21 -3.38 -9.86
N GLY A 68 4.10 -4.38 -9.97
CA GLY A 68 5.55 -4.20 -9.90
C GLY A 68 6.03 -3.68 -8.55
N ARG A 69 5.37 -4.05 -7.44
CA ARG A 69 5.79 -3.65 -6.09
C ARG A 69 7.04 -4.39 -5.61
N PHE A 70 7.26 -5.61 -6.11
CA PHE A 70 8.47 -6.40 -5.88
C PHE A 70 8.69 -7.31 -7.09
N PRO A 71 9.94 -7.75 -7.35
CA PRO A 71 10.27 -8.50 -8.55
C PRO A 71 9.69 -9.93 -8.51
N PRO A 72 9.59 -10.61 -9.67
CA PRO A 72 9.14 -12.00 -9.74
C PRO A 72 9.97 -12.98 -8.90
N SER A 73 11.25 -12.68 -8.66
CA SER A 73 12.16 -13.46 -7.83
C SER A 73 11.81 -13.42 -6.34
N THR A 74 11.11 -12.39 -5.86
CA THR A 74 10.67 -12.31 -4.46
C THR A 74 9.54 -13.30 -4.20
N ALA A 75 9.78 -14.26 -3.31
CA ALA A 75 8.74 -15.16 -2.82
C ALA A 75 7.69 -14.36 -2.04
N ALA A 76 6.40 -14.62 -2.25
CA ALA A 76 5.33 -13.96 -1.48
C ALA A 76 4.33 -14.99 -0.97
N LEU A 77 4.00 -14.96 0.32
CA LEU A 77 3.12 -15.95 0.97
C LEU A 77 2.23 -15.31 2.03
N ALA A 78 0.97 -15.70 2.07
CA ALA A 78 0.10 -15.47 3.22
C ALA A 78 0.04 -16.77 4.04
N VAL A 79 0.33 -16.67 5.33
CA VAL A 79 0.45 -17.82 6.25
C VAL A 79 -0.69 -17.74 7.27
N PRO A 80 -1.68 -18.63 7.21
CA PRO A 80 -2.77 -18.66 8.17
C PRO A 80 -2.33 -19.27 9.50
N ASP A 81 -2.97 -18.85 10.58
CA ASP A 81 -3.06 -19.62 11.80
C ASP A 81 -3.73 -20.98 11.47
N PRO A 82 -3.11 -22.14 11.81
CA PRO A 82 -3.64 -23.45 11.42
C PRO A 82 -5.05 -23.70 11.95
N ASP A 83 -5.90 -24.28 11.11
CA ASP A 83 -7.33 -24.54 11.38
C ASP A 83 -8.13 -23.29 11.81
N GLY A 84 -7.59 -22.08 11.60
CA GLY A 84 -8.17 -20.83 12.10
C GLY A 84 -8.10 -20.68 13.62
N ALA A 85 -7.30 -21.51 14.30
CA ALA A 85 -7.11 -21.46 15.74
C ALA A 85 -6.13 -20.35 16.12
N ARG A 86 -6.52 -19.42 16.98
CA ARG A 86 -5.64 -18.35 17.44
C ARG A 86 -4.43 -18.91 18.20
N ILE A 87 -3.24 -18.75 17.63
CA ILE A 87 -1.97 -19.25 18.21
C ILE A 87 -1.09 -18.14 18.82
N GLY A 88 -1.46 -16.87 18.62
CA GLY A 88 -0.68 -15.70 19.06
C GLY A 88 0.40 -15.29 18.06
N SER A 89 0.84 -14.03 18.15
CA SER A 89 1.75 -13.43 17.17
C SER A 89 3.11 -14.12 17.07
N GLY A 90 3.66 -14.60 18.19
CA GLY A 90 4.96 -15.26 18.18
C GLY A 90 4.91 -16.67 17.60
N ALA A 91 3.87 -17.46 17.89
CA ALA A 91 3.69 -18.75 17.22
C ALA A 91 3.45 -18.54 15.71
N ALA A 92 2.69 -17.52 15.33
CA ALA A 92 2.50 -17.14 13.93
C ALA A 92 3.82 -16.72 13.27
N THR A 93 4.74 -16.05 13.97
CA THR A 93 6.10 -15.77 13.47
C THR A 93 6.86 -17.06 13.18
N LEU A 94 6.92 -18.01 14.13
CA LEU A 94 7.61 -19.29 13.94
C LEU A 94 6.99 -20.09 12.79
N HIS A 95 5.65 -20.13 12.71
CA HIS A 95 4.94 -20.80 11.62
C HIS A 95 5.25 -20.19 10.26
N ALA A 96 5.28 -18.86 10.17
CA ALA A 96 5.60 -18.13 8.95
C ALA A 96 7.05 -18.37 8.51
N VAL A 97 8.02 -18.34 9.44
CA VAL A 97 9.42 -18.64 9.14
C VAL A 97 9.58 -20.07 8.62
N ALA A 98 8.95 -21.06 9.26
CA ALA A 98 9.00 -22.45 8.79
C ALA A 98 8.37 -22.61 7.39
N SER A 99 7.24 -21.96 7.15
CA SER A 99 6.54 -22.00 5.86
C SER A 99 7.35 -21.32 4.74
N LEU A 100 7.99 -20.19 5.04
CA LEU A 100 8.89 -19.50 4.11
C LEU A 100 10.13 -20.31 3.79
N ALA A 101 10.75 -20.93 4.80
CA ALA A 101 11.90 -21.80 4.58
C ALA A 101 11.54 -22.93 3.62
N ARG A 102 10.42 -23.64 3.83
CA ARG A 102 9.94 -24.68 2.92
C ARG A 102 9.68 -24.15 1.50
N ARG A 103 9.07 -22.96 1.38
CA ARG A 103 8.80 -22.33 0.09
C ARG A 103 10.09 -21.98 -0.66
N LEU A 104 11.05 -21.36 0.00
CA LEU A 104 12.33 -20.99 -0.60
C LEU A 104 13.16 -22.21 -0.96
N LEU A 105 13.15 -23.26 -0.12
CA LEU A 105 13.79 -24.54 -0.44
C LEU A 105 13.21 -25.19 -1.70
N SER A 106 11.88 -25.12 -1.90
CA SER A 106 11.24 -25.62 -3.13
C SER A 106 11.60 -24.83 -4.39
N GLN A 107 12.20 -23.65 -4.23
CA GLN A 107 12.64 -22.75 -5.29
C GLN A 107 14.17 -22.68 -5.40
N ALA A 108 14.90 -23.46 -4.59
CA ALA A 108 16.36 -23.44 -4.58
C ALA A 108 16.94 -23.94 -5.91
N THR A 109 17.97 -23.25 -6.38
CA THR A 109 18.73 -23.62 -7.58
C THR A 109 19.58 -24.87 -7.34
N LYS A 110 20.05 -25.51 -8.42
CA LYS A 110 20.91 -26.70 -8.31
C LYS A 110 22.22 -26.37 -7.59
N GLU A 111 22.73 -25.18 -7.82
CA GLU A 111 23.93 -24.62 -7.21
C GLU A 111 23.74 -24.46 -5.70
N GLU A 112 22.63 -23.85 -5.28
CA GLU A 112 22.29 -23.70 -3.86
C GLU A 112 22.07 -25.06 -3.17
N ILE A 113 21.41 -26.02 -3.84
CA ILE A 113 21.22 -27.37 -3.30
C ILE A 113 22.56 -28.05 -3.01
N ALA A 114 23.52 -27.92 -3.92
CA ALA A 114 24.86 -28.47 -3.75
C ALA A 114 25.65 -27.74 -2.65
N GLU A 115 25.67 -26.40 -2.68
CA GLU A 115 26.41 -25.56 -1.73
C GLU A 115 25.91 -25.76 -0.28
N PHE A 116 24.59 -25.76 -0.11
CA PHE A 116 23.95 -25.84 1.20
C PHE A 116 23.65 -27.28 1.64
N ARG A 117 23.94 -28.30 0.79
CA ARG A 117 23.66 -29.72 1.06
C ARG A 117 22.20 -29.93 1.45
N LEU A 118 21.28 -29.47 0.60
CA LEU A 118 19.84 -29.47 0.85
C LEU A 118 19.15 -30.79 0.48
N LEU A 119 19.87 -31.90 0.58
CA LEU A 119 19.33 -33.23 0.30
C LEU A 119 18.93 -33.92 1.62
N PRO A 120 17.85 -34.73 1.62
CA PRO A 120 17.53 -35.58 2.77
C PRO A 120 18.68 -36.54 3.08
N GLU A 121 18.88 -36.87 4.35
CA GLU A 121 19.87 -37.88 4.75
C GLU A 121 19.43 -39.28 4.28
N ALA A 122 20.39 -40.19 4.06
CA ALA A 122 20.15 -41.53 3.50
C ALA A 122 19.12 -42.38 4.26
N ASN A 123 18.79 -42.02 5.51
CA ASN A 123 17.81 -42.70 6.37
C ASN A 123 16.65 -41.79 6.84
N GLY A 124 16.50 -40.57 6.32
CA GLY A 124 15.50 -39.59 6.77
C GLY A 124 14.74 -38.91 5.64
N SER A 125 13.46 -38.60 5.86
CA SER A 125 12.59 -37.93 4.87
C SER A 125 12.70 -36.40 4.86
N SER A 126 13.55 -35.79 5.70
CA SER A 126 13.64 -34.33 5.87
C SER A 126 15.08 -33.80 5.79
N ILE A 127 15.22 -32.55 5.33
CA ILE A 127 16.50 -31.84 5.23
C ILE A 127 16.98 -31.46 6.64
N PRO A 128 18.27 -31.66 6.99
CA PRO A 128 18.80 -31.28 8.30
C PRO A 128 18.54 -29.80 8.63
N PRO A 129 18.04 -29.46 9.83
CA PRO A 129 17.76 -28.08 10.23
C PRO A 129 18.97 -27.14 10.09
N ALA A 130 20.18 -27.63 10.38
CA ALA A 130 21.41 -26.87 10.21
C ALA A 130 21.69 -26.48 8.75
N SER A 131 21.37 -27.36 7.78
CA SER A 131 21.48 -27.05 6.35
C SER A 131 20.47 -25.97 5.95
N VAL A 132 19.23 -26.07 6.46
CA VAL A 132 18.19 -25.06 6.22
C VAL A 132 18.57 -23.71 6.83
N ALA A 133 19.09 -23.69 8.07
CA ALA A 133 19.53 -22.48 8.73
C ALA A 133 20.66 -21.79 7.94
N ARG A 134 21.64 -22.55 7.44
CA ARG A 134 22.74 -22.02 6.63
C ARG A 134 22.26 -21.46 5.29
N PHE A 135 21.29 -22.11 4.64
CA PHE A 135 20.63 -21.58 3.44
C PHE A 135 19.89 -20.27 3.74
N MET A 136 19.05 -20.26 4.78
CA MET A 136 18.29 -19.08 5.20
C MET A 136 19.18 -17.94 5.73
N ALA A 137 20.43 -18.23 6.14
CA ALA A 137 21.42 -17.22 6.53
C ALA A 137 21.80 -16.26 5.38
N THR A 138 21.46 -16.60 4.14
CA THR A 138 21.64 -15.75 2.95
C THR A 138 20.37 -15.02 2.52
N LYS A 139 19.22 -15.35 3.12
CA LYS A 139 17.90 -14.87 2.70
C LYS A 139 17.41 -13.72 3.58
N HIS A 140 16.76 -12.75 2.96
CA HIS A 140 16.24 -11.55 3.59
C HIS A 140 14.73 -11.57 3.51
N VAL A 141 14.09 -11.60 4.68
CA VAL A 141 12.67 -11.84 4.82
C VAL A 141 12.00 -10.61 5.40
N LEU A 142 10.93 -10.15 4.76
CA LEU A 142 9.96 -9.24 5.35
C LEU A 142 8.77 -10.05 5.86
N LEU A 143 8.40 -9.90 7.13
CA LEU A 143 7.20 -10.51 7.71
C LEU A 143 6.27 -9.41 8.23
N LEU A 144 5.02 -9.40 7.77
CA LEU A 144 3.99 -8.49 8.24
C LEU A 144 2.96 -9.26 9.07
N HIS A 145 2.76 -8.83 10.31
CA HIS A 145 1.66 -9.33 11.12
C HIS A 145 0.34 -8.67 10.69
N ALA A 146 -0.46 -9.38 9.91
CA ALA A 146 -1.75 -8.90 9.39
C ALA A 146 -2.94 -9.76 9.85
N GLY A 147 -2.71 -10.76 10.69
CA GLY A 147 -3.70 -11.75 11.11
C GLY A 147 -4.70 -11.28 12.17
N GLY A 148 -4.96 -9.99 12.34
CA GLY A 148 -5.97 -9.51 13.29
C GLY A 148 -7.40 -9.62 12.74
N ASP A 149 -8.38 -9.92 13.61
CA ASP A 149 -9.82 -9.95 13.24
C ASP A 149 -10.39 -8.57 12.86
N SER A 150 -9.61 -7.50 13.04
CA SER A 150 -9.98 -6.11 12.72
C SER A 150 -11.32 -5.66 13.32
N LYS A 151 -11.72 -6.21 14.48
CA LYS A 151 -13.03 -5.99 15.10
C LYS A 151 -13.40 -4.51 15.33
N ARG A 152 -12.42 -3.61 15.49
CA ARG A 152 -12.63 -2.17 15.70
C ARG A 152 -12.65 -1.34 14.40
N VAL A 153 -12.46 -1.98 13.24
CA VAL A 153 -12.58 -1.37 11.91
C VAL A 153 -13.37 -2.34 11.03
N PRO A 154 -14.65 -2.61 11.35
CA PRO A 154 -15.39 -3.73 10.77
C PRO A 154 -15.57 -3.60 9.25
N TRP A 155 -15.68 -2.38 8.72
CA TRP A 155 -15.76 -2.12 7.27
C TRP A 155 -14.47 -2.48 6.51
N ALA A 156 -13.32 -2.55 7.20
CA ALA A 156 -12.04 -2.91 6.60
C ALA A 156 -11.75 -4.42 6.69
N ASN A 157 -12.56 -5.17 7.43
CA ASN A 157 -12.43 -6.63 7.53
C ASN A 157 -12.46 -7.34 6.16
N PRO A 158 -13.37 -6.99 5.22
CA PRO A 158 -13.46 -7.67 3.92
C PRO A 158 -12.24 -7.48 3.02
N MET A 159 -11.49 -6.37 3.18
CA MET A 159 -10.27 -6.09 2.42
C MET A 159 -8.98 -6.47 3.17
N GLY A 160 -9.06 -6.59 4.49
CA GLY A 160 -7.91 -6.72 5.38
C GLY A 160 -7.32 -5.36 5.75
N LYS A 161 -7.06 -5.15 7.04
CA LYS A 161 -6.58 -3.86 7.55
C LYS A 161 -5.24 -3.41 6.95
N ALA A 162 -4.35 -4.35 6.62
CA ALA A 162 -3.10 -4.04 5.93
C ALA A 162 -3.32 -3.48 4.51
N PHE A 163 -4.51 -3.62 3.93
CA PHE A 163 -4.84 -3.19 2.58
C PHE A 163 -5.82 -2.01 2.57
N LEU A 164 -5.90 -1.26 3.67
CA LEU A 164 -6.64 -0.01 3.74
C LEU A 164 -6.18 0.97 2.63
N PRO A 165 -7.11 1.69 1.97
CA PRO A 165 -6.74 2.72 1.02
C PRO A 165 -6.14 3.92 1.76
N VAL A 166 -4.86 4.18 1.51
CA VAL A 166 -4.11 5.31 2.10
C VAL A 166 -3.53 6.10 0.93
N PRO A 167 -4.29 7.04 0.33
CA PRO A 167 -3.92 7.71 -0.92
C PRO A 167 -2.83 8.77 -0.72
N TYR A 168 -1.91 8.57 0.22
CA TYR A 168 -0.71 9.38 0.36
C TYR A 168 0.12 9.28 -0.92
N LEU A 169 0.56 10.43 -1.44
CA LEU A 169 1.33 10.53 -2.69
C LEU A 169 0.59 10.00 -3.92
N ALA A 170 -0.73 9.79 -3.87
CA ALA A 170 -1.49 9.32 -5.03
C ALA A 170 -1.42 10.32 -6.20
N GLY A 171 -1.29 11.62 -5.91
CA GLY A 171 -1.03 12.66 -6.91
C GLY A 171 0.30 12.53 -7.66
N ASP A 172 1.28 11.79 -7.13
CA ASP A 172 2.55 11.51 -7.84
C ASP A 172 2.35 10.48 -8.98
N ASN A 173 1.21 9.76 -9.00
CA ASN A 173 0.81 8.85 -10.08
C ASN A 173 -0.72 8.85 -10.27
N PRO A 174 -1.30 9.90 -10.89
CA PRO A 174 -2.75 10.12 -10.95
C PRO A 174 -3.52 9.06 -11.76
N ASP A 175 -2.82 8.29 -12.59
CA ASP A 175 -3.37 7.22 -13.44
C ASP A 175 -3.02 5.83 -12.93
N GLY A 176 -2.49 5.73 -11.71
CA GLY A 176 -2.22 4.46 -11.09
C GLY A 176 -3.25 4.03 -10.07
N PRO A 177 -3.04 2.83 -9.50
CA PRO A 177 -3.95 2.30 -8.50
C PRO A 177 -3.84 3.14 -7.24
N VAL A 178 -4.93 3.21 -6.47
CA VAL A 178 -4.93 3.79 -5.12
C VAL A 178 -3.84 3.10 -4.28
N PRO A 179 -2.88 3.86 -3.73
CA PRO A 179 -1.89 3.29 -2.81
C PRO A 179 -2.55 2.70 -1.57
N LEU A 180 -2.15 1.49 -1.19
CA LEU A 180 -2.64 0.82 0.00
C LEU A 180 -1.66 0.98 1.17
N LEU A 181 -2.13 0.80 2.41
CA LEU A 181 -1.27 0.77 3.59
C LEU A 181 -0.10 -0.22 3.43
N PHE A 182 -0.37 -1.41 2.89
CA PHE A 182 0.63 -2.42 2.55
C PHE A 182 1.71 -1.89 1.59
N ASP A 183 1.33 -1.10 0.58
CA ASP A 183 2.30 -0.53 -0.37
C ASP A 183 3.26 0.43 0.33
N HIS A 184 2.75 1.25 1.26
CA HIS A 184 3.58 2.18 2.04
C HIS A 184 4.49 1.45 3.02
N ILE A 185 3.99 0.41 3.70
CA ILE A 185 4.79 -0.44 4.59
C ILE A 185 5.92 -1.11 3.79
N LEU A 186 5.61 -1.63 2.59
CA LEU A 186 6.60 -2.22 1.70
C LEU A 186 7.63 -1.19 1.24
N ALA A 187 7.22 0.05 0.97
CA ALA A 187 8.14 1.12 0.59
C ALA A 187 9.13 1.46 1.70
N VAL A 188 8.63 1.62 2.94
CA VAL A 188 9.48 1.89 4.12
C VAL A 188 10.42 0.70 4.37
N SER A 189 9.92 -0.53 4.32
CA SER A 189 10.75 -1.72 4.54
C SER A 189 11.82 -1.93 3.45
N ALA A 190 11.55 -1.59 2.19
CA ALA A 190 12.56 -1.64 1.12
C ALA A 190 13.77 -0.73 1.43
N SER A 191 13.58 0.33 2.22
CA SER A 191 14.68 1.15 2.73
C SER A 191 15.41 0.50 3.89
N ALA A 192 14.69 -0.20 4.79
CA ALA A 192 15.29 -0.97 5.89
C ALA A 192 16.16 -2.14 5.41
N ARG A 193 15.87 -2.71 4.23
CA ARG A 193 16.60 -3.87 3.66
C ARG A 193 18.12 -3.68 3.66
N GLN A 194 18.63 -2.46 3.46
CA GLN A 194 20.07 -2.22 3.44
C GLN A 194 20.78 -2.43 4.77
N ALA A 195 20.06 -2.32 5.89
CA ALA A 195 20.62 -2.52 7.22
C ALA A 195 21.12 -3.97 7.42
N PHE A 196 20.58 -4.92 6.63
CA PHE A 196 21.00 -6.31 6.64
C PHE A 196 22.32 -6.57 5.89
N LYS A 197 22.79 -5.61 5.07
CA LYS A 197 23.99 -5.77 4.23
C LYS A 197 23.89 -7.09 3.43
N ASN A 198 24.95 -7.92 3.48
CA ASN A 198 25.04 -9.24 2.85
C ASN A 198 24.68 -10.39 3.80
N GLN A 199 24.17 -10.11 5.00
CA GLN A 199 23.75 -11.14 5.95
C GLN A 199 22.23 -11.28 5.92
N GLY A 200 21.76 -12.51 5.74
CA GLY A 200 20.34 -12.82 5.84
C GLY A 200 19.76 -12.48 7.21
N GLY A 201 18.45 -12.35 7.23
CA GLY A 201 17.71 -11.93 8.40
C GLY A 201 16.23 -11.74 8.12
N ILE A 202 15.50 -11.44 9.18
CA ILE A 202 14.07 -11.15 9.13
C ILE A 202 13.80 -9.75 9.64
N PHE A 203 12.91 -9.04 8.96
CA PHE A 203 12.35 -7.76 9.36
C PHE A 203 10.86 -7.93 9.56
N ILE A 204 10.41 -7.82 10.80
CA ILE A 204 9.03 -8.01 11.22
C ILE A 204 8.41 -6.63 11.42
N MET A 205 7.22 -6.41 10.89
CA MET A 205 6.43 -5.20 11.11
C MET A 205 4.96 -5.58 11.37
N THR A 206 4.19 -4.68 11.96
CA THR A 206 2.73 -4.83 12.02
C THR A 206 2.05 -4.33 10.74
N GLY A 207 0.94 -4.95 10.36
CA GLY A 207 0.18 -4.60 9.17
C GLY A 207 -0.79 -3.43 9.36
N ASP A 208 -0.96 -2.91 10.57
CA ASP A 208 -1.94 -1.85 10.89
C ASP A 208 -1.33 -0.50 11.26
N VAL A 209 -0.02 -0.35 11.05
CA VAL A 209 0.71 0.88 11.32
C VAL A 209 1.48 1.27 10.08
N LEU A 210 1.42 2.55 9.71
CA LEU A 210 2.39 3.15 8.79
C LEU A 210 3.51 3.81 9.60
N PRO A 211 4.71 3.22 9.66
CA PRO A 211 5.85 3.86 10.30
C PRO A 211 6.48 4.88 9.36
N CYS A 212 6.37 6.16 9.72
CA CYS A 212 6.95 7.26 8.97
C CYS A 212 8.28 7.67 9.62
N PHE A 213 9.38 7.07 9.15
CA PHE A 213 10.76 7.44 9.52
C PHE A 213 11.72 7.07 8.38
N ASP A 214 12.91 7.66 8.35
CA ASP A 214 13.90 7.33 7.33
C ASP A 214 14.61 6.00 7.66
N ALA A 215 13.98 4.89 7.29
CA ALA A 215 14.49 3.53 7.50
C ALA A 215 15.83 3.25 6.80
N SER A 216 16.31 4.13 5.92
CA SER A 216 17.68 4.04 5.40
C SER A 216 18.74 4.30 6.48
N ASN A 217 18.39 4.97 7.58
CA ASN A 217 19.29 5.19 8.70
C ASN A 217 19.30 4.03 9.72
N LEU A 218 18.50 2.97 9.50
CA LEU A 218 18.42 1.83 10.40
C LEU A 218 19.79 1.14 10.51
N LEU A 219 20.26 0.97 11.74
CA LEU A 219 21.44 0.18 12.05
C LEU A 219 21.06 -1.06 12.83
N LEU A 220 21.55 -2.20 12.36
CA LEU A 220 21.37 -3.49 13.02
C LEU A 220 22.72 -3.95 13.59
N PRO A 221 22.78 -4.41 14.85
CA PRO A 221 23.96 -5.08 15.39
C PRO A 221 24.23 -6.40 14.64
N ASP A 222 25.47 -6.88 14.68
CA ASP A 222 25.82 -8.20 14.13
C ASP A 222 25.32 -9.32 15.07
N ASP A 223 24.87 -10.44 14.50
CA ASP A 223 24.47 -11.66 15.23
C ASP A 223 23.47 -11.43 16.39
N ALA A 224 22.52 -10.50 16.23
CA ALA A 224 21.59 -10.07 17.27
C ALA A 224 20.18 -9.77 16.76
N ALA A 225 19.26 -9.61 17.72
CA ALA A 225 17.93 -9.04 17.49
C ALA A 225 17.95 -7.53 17.81
N CYS A 226 17.09 -6.77 17.14
CA CYS A 226 16.94 -5.33 17.32
C CYS A 226 15.44 -4.97 17.28
N ILE A 227 14.97 -4.18 18.24
CA ILE A 227 13.63 -3.60 18.27
C ILE A 227 13.73 -2.11 17.93
N VAL A 228 12.88 -1.62 17.03
CA VAL A 228 12.80 -0.19 16.74
C VAL A 228 11.87 0.46 17.75
N THR A 229 12.34 1.54 18.37
CA THR A 229 11.60 2.28 19.40
C THR A 229 11.43 3.74 19.04
N ALA A 230 10.41 4.36 19.63
CA ALA A 230 10.14 5.79 19.51
C ALA A 230 9.84 6.39 20.88
N PRO A 231 10.35 7.57 21.24
CA PRO A 231 10.02 8.18 22.52
C PRO A 231 8.57 8.67 22.53
N THR A 232 7.79 8.26 23.53
CA THR A 232 6.37 8.58 23.66
C THR A 232 6.03 9.14 25.05
N THR A 233 4.85 9.72 25.17
CA THR A 233 4.32 10.21 26.45
C THR A 233 3.88 9.06 27.35
N LEU A 234 3.87 9.28 28.67
CA LEU A 234 3.63 8.21 29.64
C LEU A 234 2.20 7.63 29.56
N ASP A 235 1.21 8.44 29.17
CA ASP A 235 -0.17 8.01 28.95
C ASP A 235 -0.30 7.02 27.78
N VAL A 236 0.46 7.24 26.71
CA VAL A 236 0.54 6.29 25.59
C VAL A 236 1.31 5.05 26.02
N ALA A 237 2.45 5.22 26.70
CA ALA A 237 3.30 4.13 27.17
C ALA A 237 2.53 3.12 28.05
N SER A 238 1.63 3.59 28.92
CA SER A 238 0.85 2.72 29.80
C SER A 238 -0.11 1.78 29.09
N ASN A 239 -0.42 2.02 27.82
CA ASN A 239 -1.30 1.18 27.02
C ASN A 239 -0.56 0.24 26.07
N HIS A 240 0.78 0.27 26.06
CA HIS A 240 1.61 -0.38 25.05
C HIS A 240 2.86 -1.06 25.65
N GLY A 241 3.64 -1.74 24.80
CA GLY A 241 4.95 -2.27 25.18
C GLY A 241 5.98 -1.16 25.33
N VAL A 242 6.80 -1.24 26.37
CA VAL A 242 7.84 -0.27 26.71
C VAL A 242 9.18 -0.97 26.87
N VAL A 243 10.19 -0.45 26.18
CA VAL A 243 11.55 -0.98 26.19
C VAL A 243 12.38 -0.20 27.18
N VAL A 244 13.07 -0.89 28.09
CA VAL A 244 14.07 -0.28 28.98
C VAL A 244 15.43 -0.46 28.32
N ALA A 245 15.96 0.63 27.78
CA ALA A 245 17.26 0.65 27.13
C ALA A 245 18.38 0.93 28.15
N SER A 246 19.54 0.29 27.93
CA SER A 246 20.74 0.53 28.72
C SER A 246 21.25 1.96 28.54
N LYS A 247 21.93 2.47 29.57
CA LYS A 247 22.57 3.79 29.55
C LYS A 247 23.81 3.82 28.66
N ASP A 248 24.42 2.66 28.42
CA ASP A 248 25.55 2.51 27.53
C ASP A 248 25.07 2.17 26.11
N GLY A 249 25.42 3.01 25.14
CA GLY A 249 24.98 2.86 23.76
C GLY A 249 25.70 3.79 22.78
N THR A 250 25.34 3.67 21.51
CA THR A 250 25.80 4.58 20.45
C THR A 250 24.74 5.64 20.21
N ASP A 251 25.04 6.89 20.54
CA ASP A 251 24.18 8.04 20.28
C ASP A 251 24.63 8.79 19.02
N ALA A 252 23.70 8.99 18.09
CA ALA A 252 23.87 9.85 16.94
C ALA A 252 22.86 11.01 16.98
N GLN A 253 22.93 11.94 16.02
CA GLN A 253 22.03 13.10 15.99
C GLN A 253 20.54 12.74 15.86
N ASN A 254 20.21 11.64 15.16
CA ASN A 254 18.83 11.28 14.81
C ASN A 254 18.38 9.91 15.36
N TYR A 255 19.28 9.14 15.97
CA TYR A 255 18.95 7.84 16.56
C TYR A 255 19.86 7.52 17.75
N SER A 256 19.46 6.54 18.55
CA SER A 256 20.33 5.85 19.50
C SER A 256 20.24 4.33 19.34
N LEU A 257 21.34 3.63 19.61
CA LEU A 257 21.41 2.17 19.59
C LEU A 257 21.95 1.66 20.93
N CYS A 258 21.09 1.04 21.73
CA CYS A 258 21.41 0.57 23.08
C CYS A 258 21.07 -0.91 23.27
N LEU A 259 21.68 -1.56 24.26
CA LEU A 259 21.21 -2.88 24.69
C LEU A 259 19.83 -2.75 25.36
N VAL A 260 18.97 -3.77 25.25
CA VAL A 260 17.72 -3.83 26.01
C VAL A 260 17.96 -4.50 27.36
N ASP A 261 17.75 -3.75 28.43
CA ASP A 261 17.91 -4.21 29.81
C ASP A 261 16.62 -4.88 30.32
N ASN A 262 15.45 -4.40 29.91
CA ASN A 262 14.15 -4.95 30.33
C ASN A 262 13.03 -4.60 29.33
N LEU A 263 11.89 -5.28 29.47
CA LEU A 263 10.66 -5.07 28.70
C LEU A 263 9.49 -4.91 29.66
N LEU A 264 8.55 -4.02 29.38
CA LEU A 264 7.35 -3.82 30.19
C LEU A 264 6.13 -3.85 29.27
N GLN A 265 5.08 -4.56 29.65
CA GLN A 265 3.86 -4.68 28.83
C GLN A 265 2.70 -3.98 29.52
N LYS A 266 2.19 -2.91 28.89
CA LYS A 266 1.11 -2.05 29.42
C LYS A 266 1.36 -1.62 30.88
N PRO A 267 2.55 -1.07 31.19
CA PRO A 267 2.91 -0.75 32.56
C PRO A 267 2.11 0.42 33.12
N THR A 268 1.78 0.34 34.40
CA THR A 268 1.38 1.50 35.18
C THR A 268 2.52 2.52 35.27
N VAL A 269 2.20 3.77 35.60
CA VAL A 269 3.23 4.81 35.80
C VAL A 269 4.20 4.43 36.93
N SER A 270 3.76 3.72 37.97
CA SER A 270 4.64 3.23 39.04
C SER A 270 5.67 2.23 38.51
N GLU A 271 5.22 1.26 37.70
CA GLU A 271 6.09 0.26 37.10
C GLU A 271 7.11 0.88 36.12
N LEU A 272 6.73 1.96 35.42
CA LEU A 272 7.66 2.73 34.58
C LEU A 272 8.80 3.36 35.41
N VAL A 273 8.48 3.90 36.58
CA VAL A 273 9.47 4.52 37.48
C VAL A 273 10.37 3.45 38.11
N GLU A 274 9.77 2.41 38.69
CA GLU A 274 10.48 1.30 39.35
C GLU A 274 11.39 0.55 38.36
N GLY A 275 10.92 0.35 37.14
CA GLY A 275 11.66 -0.28 36.05
C GLY A 275 12.69 0.61 35.36
N GLN A 276 12.88 1.86 35.81
CA GLN A 276 13.78 2.85 35.21
C GLN A 276 13.54 3.07 33.70
N ALA A 277 12.27 3.03 33.29
CA ALA A 277 11.86 3.11 31.88
C ALA A 277 11.69 4.55 31.35
N ILE A 278 11.84 5.55 32.23
CA ILE A 278 11.64 6.96 31.91
C ILE A 278 13.00 7.60 31.56
N LEU A 279 13.06 8.18 30.36
CA LEU A 279 14.21 8.91 29.84
C LEU A 279 14.38 10.27 30.53
N ASP A 280 15.56 10.88 30.38
CA ASP A 280 15.89 12.19 30.96
C ASP A 280 14.94 13.33 30.53
N ASP A 281 14.23 13.17 29.41
CA ASP A 281 13.26 14.14 28.90
C ASP A 281 11.81 13.87 29.36
N GLY A 282 11.60 12.88 30.23
CA GLY A 282 10.31 12.51 30.81
C GLY A 282 9.45 11.59 29.93
N ARG A 283 9.98 11.08 28.81
CA ARG A 283 9.29 10.13 27.92
C ARG A 283 9.72 8.69 28.18
N ALA A 284 8.98 7.73 27.63
CA ALA A 284 9.34 6.31 27.64
C ALA A 284 9.59 5.81 26.20
N LEU A 285 10.38 4.75 26.03
CA LEU A 285 10.63 4.14 24.72
C LEU A 285 9.52 3.14 24.38
N LEU A 286 8.67 3.53 23.44
CA LEU A 286 7.58 2.73 22.91
C LEU A 286 8.11 1.62 21.99
N ASP A 287 7.59 0.40 22.12
CA ASP A 287 7.69 -0.62 21.09
C ASP A 287 6.86 -0.22 19.86
N THR A 288 7.50 -0.06 18.71
CA THR A 288 6.83 0.30 17.45
C THR A 288 6.23 -0.90 16.71
N GLY A 289 6.40 -2.13 17.22
CA GLY A 289 6.01 -3.37 16.55
C GLY A 289 6.94 -3.76 15.40
N ILE A 290 8.14 -3.15 15.34
CA ILE A 290 9.16 -3.45 14.33
C ILE A 290 10.34 -4.16 15.00
N ILE A 291 10.61 -5.39 14.58
CA ILE A 291 11.68 -6.23 15.11
C ILE A 291 12.53 -6.74 13.94
N ALA A 292 13.84 -6.62 14.05
CA ALA A 292 14.80 -7.11 13.08
C ALA A 292 15.71 -8.16 13.72
N VAL A 293 16.00 -9.25 13.03
CA VAL A 293 16.94 -10.29 13.50
C VAL A 293 17.89 -10.64 12.37
N ARG A 294 19.20 -10.62 12.65
CA ARG A 294 20.23 -10.81 11.62
C ARG A 294 21.36 -11.73 12.08
N GLY A 295 22.03 -12.39 11.12
CA GLY A 295 23.22 -13.18 11.39
C GLY A 295 22.91 -14.48 12.13
N LYS A 296 23.71 -14.83 13.15
CA LYS A 296 23.50 -16.06 13.93
C LYS A 296 22.17 -16.10 14.70
N ALA A 297 21.73 -14.97 15.26
CA ALA A 297 20.43 -14.91 15.93
C ALA A 297 19.28 -15.30 14.99
N TRP A 298 19.39 -14.94 13.70
CA TRP A 298 18.44 -15.35 12.67
C TRP A 298 18.51 -16.85 12.38
N GLN A 299 19.72 -17.43 12.29
CA GLN A 299 19.90 -18.86 12.07
C GLN A 299 19.32 -19.72 13.19
N GLU A 300 19.47 -19.30 14.45
CA GLU A 300 18.88 -19.99 15.60
C GLU A 300 17.36 -19.90 15.59
N LEU A 301 16.79 -18.73 15.23
CA LEU A 301 15.35 -18.56 15.05
C LEU A 301 14.80 -19.46 13.93
N VAL A 302 15.51 -19.56 12.79
CA VAL A 302 15.15 -20.48 11.69
C VAL A 302 15.22 -21.94 12.15
N SER A 303 16.26 -22.31 12.89
CA SER A 303 16.44 -23.68 13.39
C SER A 303 15.31 -24.08 14.33
N LEU A 304 14.95 -23.19 15.26
CA LEU A 304 13.80 -23.36 16.16
C LEU A 304 12.49 -23.50 15.38
N ALA A 305 12.22 -22.58 14.45
CA ALA A 305 11.02 -22.58 13.64
C ALA A 305 10.91 -23.86 12.80
N TYR A 306 11.96 -24.23 12.06
CA TYR A 306 11.91 -25.36 11.14
C TYR A 306 11.82 -26.72 11.85
N SER A 307 12.48 -26.87 13.01
CA SER A 307 12.56 -28.15 13.74
C SER A 307 11.36 -28.40 14.64
N SER A 308 10.82 -27.35 15.26
CA SER A 308 9.92 -27.50 16.41
C SER A 308 8.61 -26.73 16.26
N SER A 309 8.43 -25.89 15.24
CA SER A 309 7.18 -25.10 15.16
C SER A 309 5.94 -25.99 15.06
N GLN A 310 6.01 -27.11 14.35
CA GLN A 310 4.83 -27.94 14.13
C GLN A 310 4.29 -28.55 15.43
N THR A 311 5.16 -29.19 16.21
CA THR A 311 4.79 -29.77 17.51
C THR A 311 4.38 -28.69 18.50
N MET A 312 5.11 -27.57 18.55
CA MET A 312 4.74 -26.42 19.40
C MET A 312 3.35 -25.90 19.05
N ILE A 313 3.06 -25.70 17.76
CA ILE A 313 1.76 -25.18 17.30
C ILE A 313 0.63 -26.16 17.62
N GLU A 314 0.81 -27.46 17.37
CA GLU A 314 -0.20 -28.49 17.71
C GLU A 314 -0.53 -28.48 19.21
N GLU A 315 0.46 -28.31 20.08
CA GLU A 315 0.24 -28.21 21.53
C GLU A 315 -0.38 -26.86 21.95
N ILE A 316 -0.02 -25.74 21.31
CA ILE A 316 -0.66 -24.43 21.51
C ILE A 316 -2.16 -24.52 21.19
N ILE A 317 -2.50 -25.11 20.05
CA ILE A 317 -3.89 -25.31 19.62
C ILE A 317 -4.64 -26.22 20.60
N THR A 318 -4.03 -27.35 20.99
CA THR A 318 -4.64 -28.30 21.92
C THR A 318 -4.87 -27.69 23.31
N SER A 319 -3.91 -26.90 23.79
CA SER A 319 -3.98 -26.24 25.10
C SER A 319 -4.76 -24.92 25.10
N ARG A 320 -5.18 -24.43 23.91
CA ARG A 320 -5.83 -23.12 23.69
C ARG A 320 -5.05 -21.96 24.31
N LYS A 321 -3.72 -22.06 24.27
CA LYS A 321 -2.83 -20.98 24.71
C LYS A 321 -2.43 -20.13 23.50
N GLU A 322 -1.78 -19.01 23.76
CA GLU A 322 -1.20 -18.15 22.72
C GLU A 322 0.27 -17.85 23.08
N LEU A 323 1.12 -17.73 22.06
CA LEU A 323 2.51 -17.30 22.19
C LEU A 323 2.65 -15.91 21.56
N SER A 324 3.10 -14.95 22.35
CA SER A 324 3.26 -13.54 22.01
C SER A 324 4.65 -13.25 21.42
N LEU A 325 4.71 -12.49 20.34
CA LEU A 325 5.99 -12.05 19.76
C LEU A 325 6.78 -11.19 20.76
N TYR A 326 6.12 -10.22 21.39
CA TYR A 326 6.77 -9.28 22.30
C TYR A 326 7.06 -9.92 23.67
N GLU A 327 6.06 -10.59 24.26
CA GLU A 327 6.18 -11.09 25.63
C GLU A 327 6.96 -12.41 25.70
N ASP A 328 6.94 -13.26 24.67
CA ASP A 328 7.60 -14.58 24.73
C ASP A 328 8.86 -14.65 23.86
N LEU A 329 8.75 -14.42 22.55
CA LEU A 329 9.91 -14.54 21.63
C LEU A 329 10.96 -13.46 21.90
N VAL A 330 10.55 -12.18 21.96
CA VAL A 330 11.47 -11.07 22.21
C VAL A 330 12.06 -11.14 23.62
N ALA A 331 11.27 -11.55 24.61
CA ALA A 331 11.75 -11.78 25.96
C ALA A 331 12.86 -12.84 26.05
N ALA A 332 12.90 -13.82 25.14
CA ALA A 332 13.97 -14.81 25.11
C ALA A 332 15.35 -14.19 24.87
N TRP A 333 15.45 -13.07 24.15
CA TRP A 333 16.69 -12.31 23.94
C TRP A 333 17.02 -11.31 25.06
N VAL A 334 16.18 -11.22 26.10
CA VAL A 334 16.31 -10.27 27.22
C VAL A 334 16.51 -11.05 28.52
N PRO A 335 17.75 -11.20 29.02
CA PRO A 335 18.06 -12.07 30.16
C PRO A 335 17.24 -11.80 31.43
N THR A 336 16.89 -10.55 31.70
CA THR A 336 16.06 -10.16 32.86
C THR A 336 14.65 -10.73 32.81
N LYS A 337 14.19 -11.20 31.64
CA LYS A 337 12.89 -11.87 31.47
C LYS A 337 12.96 -13.39 31.55
N HIS A 338 14.14 -14.01 31.63
CA HIS A 338 14.26 -15.47 31.59
C HIS A 338 13.56 -16.18 32.74
N GLU A 339 13.54 -15.59 33.94
CA GLU A 339 12.82 -16.17 35.09
C GLU A 339 11.31 -16.20 34.85
N TRP A 340 10.73 -15.07 34.46
CA TRP A 340 9.31 -14.96 34.10
C TRP A 340 8.94 -15.84 32.90
N LEU A 341 9.81 -15.90 31.89
CA LEU A 341 9.57 -16.66 30.66
C LEU A 341 9.55 -18.17 30.90
N ARG A 342 10.29 -18.72 31.89
CA ARG A 342 10.31 -20.18 32.15
C ARG A 342 8.94 -20.78 32.43
N ASP A 343 8.01 -20.00 32.99
CA ASP A 343 6.66 -20.45 33.35
C ASP A 343 5.63 -20.24 32.22
N ARG A 344 6.05 -19.59 31.12
CA ARG A 344 5.25 -19.36 29.92
C ARG A 344 5.28 -20.58 28.98
N PRO A 345 4.33 -20.70 28.05
CA PRO A 345 4.33 -21.77 27.05
C PRO A 345 5.65 -21.80 26.26
N PHE A 346 6.33 -22.95 26.24
CA PHE A 346 7.62 -23.16 25.57
C PHE A 346 8.77 -22.26 26.04
N GLY A 347 8.64 -21.63 27.22
CA GLY A 347 9.63 -20.67 27.69
C GLY A 347 11.04 -21.23 27.83
N LYS A 348 11.17 -22.47 28.31
CA LYS A 348 12.48 -23.14 28.46
C LYS A 348 13.14 -23.40 27.11
N GLU A 349 12.35 -23.83 26.13
CA GLU A 349 12.76 -24.09 24.76
C GLU A 349 13.19 -22.79 24.07
N LEU A 350 12.41 -21.72 24.24
CA LEU A 350 12.73 -20.38 23.73
C LEU A 350 14.04 -19.85 24.31
N ILE A 351 14.24 -19.95 25.64
CA ILE A 351 15.48 -19.52 26.30
C ILE A 351 16.67 -20.34 25.80
N ALA A 352 16.52 -21.66 25.68
CA ALA A 352 17.59 -22.54 25.24
C ALA A 352 18.05 -22.25 23.80
N ALA A 353 17.10 -21.95 22.91
CA ALA A 353 17.37 -21.65 21.51
C ALA A 353 17.86 -20.21 21.28
N LEU A 354 17.19 -19.23 21.87
CA LEU A 354 17.39 -17.81 21.52
C LEU A 354 18.22 -17.04 22.55
N GLY A 355 18.24 -17.48 23.81
CA GLY A 355 18.82 -16.75 24.94
C GLY A 355 20.34 -16.58 24.93
N ARG A 356 21.05 -17.15 23.95
CA ARG A 356 22.47 -16.91 23.70
C ARG A 356 22.74 -15.57 23.01
N HIS A 357 21.71 -15.03 22.34
CA HIS A 357 21.77 -13.75 21.64
C HIS A 357 21.09 -12.65 22.46
N LYS A 358 21.44 -11.40 22.14
CA LYS A 358 20.95 -10.21 22.84
C LYS A 358 19.98 -9.43 21.96
N MET A 359 19.07 -8.70 22.63
CA MET A 359 18.20 -7.71 22.00
C MET A 359 18.78 -6.30 22.16
N PHE A 360 18.78 -5.53 21.08
CA PHE A 360 19.13 -4.11 21.07
C PHE A 360 17.91 -3.25 20.76
N SER A 361 17.92 -2.00 21.18
CA SER A 361 16.91 -0.99 20.85
C SER A 361 17.52 0.03 19.91
N PHE A 362 16.94 0.18 18.72
CA PHE A 362 17.21 1.29 17.81
C PHE A 362 16.12 2.34 18.01
N CYS A 363 16.43 3.42 18.71
CA CYS A 363 15.49 4.52 18.90
C CYS A 363 15.60 5.51 17.75
N SER A 364 14.50 5.75 17.04
CA SER A 364 14.40 6.81 16.02
C SER A 364 13.68 8.02 16.61
N TYR A 365 14.37 9.16 16.66
CA TYR A 365 13.79 10.41 17.20
C TYR A 365 12.85 11.10 16.19
N ASP A 366 12.97 10.73 14.91
CA ASP A 366 12.16 11.18 13.78
C ASP A 366 10.94 10.27 13.50
N PHE A 367 10.69 9.30 14.36
CA PHE A 367 9.63 8.32 14.14
C PHE A 367 8.24 8.93 14.33
N SER A 368 7.39 8.84 13.31
CA SER A 368 5.95 9.06 13.43
C SER A 368 5.16 7.76 13.24
N PHE A 369 4.23 7.51 14.16
CA PHE A 369 3.48 6.28 14.27
C PHE A 369 2.01 6.53 13.86
N LEU A 370 1.63 6.14 12.64
CA LEU A 370 0.26 6.27 12.15
C LEU A 370 -0.48 4.95 12.33
N HIS A 371 -1.23 4.86 13.41
CA HIS A 371 -2.00 3.67 13.78
C HIS A 371 -3.39 3.67 13.15
N PHE A 372 -3.75 2.59 12.45
CA PHE A 372 -5.06 2.40 11.83
C PHE A 372 -5.90 1.40 12.65
N GLY A 373 -6.02 1.67 13.95
CA GLY A 373 -6.65 0.80 14.95
C GLY A 373 -8.18 0.78 14.92
N THR A 374 -8.77 1.92 14.57
CA THR A 374 -10.21 2.26 14.62
C THR A 374 -10.64 3.01 13.35
N SER A 375 -11.94 3.01 13.05
CA SER A 375 -12.48 3.77 11.90
C SER A 375 -12.23 5.27 12.01
N ALA A 376 -12.30 5.82 13.23
CA ALA A 376 -12.03 7.23 13.49
C ALA A 376 -10.56 7.60 13.18
N GLU A 377 -9.60 6.81 13.66
CA GLU A 377 -8.18 7.03 13.36
C GLU A 377 -7.90 7.02 11.85
N VAL A 378 -8.58 6.17 11.07
CA VAL A 378 -8.44 6.16 9.60
C VAL A 378 -8.81 7.54 9.02
N LEU A 379 -9.94 8.12 9.43
CA LEU A 379 -10.35 9.45 8.96
C LEU A 379 -9.43 10.55 9.49
N ASP A 380 -9.02 10.47 10.76
CA ASP A 380 -8.10 11.43 11.38
C ASP A 380 -6.77 11.50 10.62
N HIS A 381 -6.24 10.37 10.15
CA HIS A 381 -5.01 10.36 9.33
C HIS A 381 -5.23 11.00 7.95
N LEU A 382 -6.41 10.86 7.36
CA LEU A 382 -6.76 11.47 6.06
C LEU A 382 -7.09 12.98 6.16
N ALA A 383 -7.53 13.45 7.33
CA ALA A 383 -7.90 14.84 7.59
C ALA A 383 -6.81 15.65 8.32
N GLY A 384 -5.95 14.97 9.10
CA GLY A 384 -5.04 15.60 10.06
C GLY A 384 -3.74 16.15 9.47
N SER A 385 -2.65 16.04 10.24
CA SER A 385 -1.35 16.65 9.91
C SER A 385 -0.72 16.18 8.60
N TYR A 386 -1.16 15.06 8.05
CA TYR A 386 -0.68 14.49 6.79
C TYR A 386 -1.62 14.73 5.60
N SER A 387 -2.68 15.53 5.78
CA SER A 387 -3.68 15.84 4.77
C SER A 387 -3.10 16.37 3.44
N GLY A 388 -1.96 17.07 3.48
CA GLY A 388 -1.25 17.53 2.28
C GLY A 388 -0.72 16.41 1.38
N LEU A 389 -0.61 15.18 1.90
CA LEU A 389 -0.20 14.00 1.11
C LEU A 389 -1.37 13.31 0.42
N VAL A 390 -2.61 13.56 0.86
CA VAL A 390 -3.79 12.78 0.51
C VAL A 390 -4.30 13.18 -0.89
N GLY A 391 -4.24 12.25 -1.84
CA GLY A 391 -4.96 12.36 -3.10
C GLY A 391 -6.46 12.17 -2.88
N ARG A 392 -7.18 13.26 -2.60
CA ARG A 392 -8.61 13.24 -2.24
C ARG A 392 -9.57 12.80 -3.35
N ARG A 393 -9.11 12.83 -4.60
CA ARG A 393 -9.85 12.38 -5.79
C ARG A 393 -8.90 11.52 -6.59
N HIS A 394 -9.11 10.20 -6.56
CA HIS A 394 -8.20 9.26 -7.21
C HIS A 394 -8.98 8.11 -7.84
N MET A 395 -8.75 7.86 -9.13
CA MET A 395 -9.50 6.86 -9.91
C MET A 395 -11.02 6.98 -9.70
N CYS A 396 -11.56 8.19 -9.76
CA CYS A 396 -12.97 8.45 -9.49
C CYS A 396 -13.63 9.25 -10.62
N SER A 397 -14.94 9.07 -10.76
CA SER A 397 -15.79 9.87 -11.65
C SER A 397 -16.71 10.73 -10.79
N VAL A 398 -16.60 12.06 -10.92
CA VAL A 398 -17.41 13.04 -10.19
C VAL A 398 -17.90 14.08 -11.21
N PRO A 399 -19.17 14.54 -11.16
CA PRO A 399 -19.66 15.52 -12.12
C PRO A 399 -19.00 16.88 -11.90
N GLU A 400 -18.71 17.60 -12.99
CA GLU A 400 -18.09 18.94 -12.93
C GLU A 400 -19.05 20.06 -12.48
N THR A 401 -20.35 19.77 -12.40
CA THR A 401 -21.42 20.76 -12.16
C THR A 401 -21.82 20.83 -10.68
N THR A 402 -22.59 21.86 -10.29
CA THR A 402 -23.27 21.97 -8.98
C THR A 402 -24.37 20.90 -8.77
N ALA A 403 -24.40 19.86 -9.60
CA ALA A 403 -25.33 18.75 -9.49
C ALA A 403 -25.01 17.84 -8.29
N CYS A 404 -23.80 17.95 -7.72
CA CYS A 404 -23.42 17.33 -6.47
C CYS A 404 -22.92 18.38 -5.48
N ASP A 405 -23.13 18.12 -4.19
CA ASP A 405 -22.61 18.95 -3.10
C ASP A 405 -21.59 18.13 -2.29
N ILE A 406 -20.32 18.24 -2.66
CA ILE A 406 -19.24 17.40 -2.10
C ILE A 406 -18.21 18.31 -1.43
N ALA A 407 -18.00 18.11 -0.13
CA ALA A 407 -17.00 18.86 0.61
C ALA A 407 -15.58 18.67 0.04
N ALA A 408 -14.76 19.72 0.12
CA ALA A 408 -13.39 19.71 -0.38
C ALA A 408 -12.49 18.71 0.36
N THR A 409 -12.77 18.45 1.64
CA THR A 409 -11.98 17.54 2.48
C THR A 409 -12.37 16.08 2.33
N THR A 410 -13.54 15.77 1.75
CA THR A 410 -13.97 14.39 1.44
C THR A 410 -12.88 13.67 0.64
N VAL A 411 -12.71 12.37 0.86
CA VAL A 411 -11.82 11.49 0.10
C VAL A 411 -12.66 10.53 -0.73
N ILE A 412 -12.52 10.56 -2.05
CA ILE A 412 -13.27 9.73 -3.01
C ILE A 412 -12.26 8.93 -3.83
N LEU A 413 -12.29 7.62 -3.68
CA LEU A 413 -11.29 6.69 -4.21
C LEU A 413 -12.00 5.56 -4.95
N CYS A 414 -11.57 5.23 -6.17
CA CYS A 414 -12.15 4.12 -6.94
C CYS A 414 -13.69 4.16 -6.96
N SER A 415 -14.30 5.35 -7.12
CA SER A 415 -15.74 5.52 -6.92
C SER A 415 -16.38 6.38 -8.01
N LYS A 416 -17.66 6.12 -8.30
CA LYS A 416 -18.48 6.90 -9.22
C LYS A 416 -19.54 7.67 -8.43
N ILE A 417 -19.50 8.99 -8.51
CA ILE A 417 -20.53 9.86 -7.96
C ILE A 417 -21.30 10.47 -9.12
N SER A 418 -22.62 10.46 -9.05
CA SER A 418 -23.50 11.07 -10.07
C SER A 418 -24.34 12.19 -9.45
N ALA A 419 -25.06 12.94 -10.29
CA ALA A 419 -25.93 14.02 -9.87
C ALA A 419 -26.91 13.61 -8.75
N GLY A 420 -27.22 14.54 -7.85
CA GLY A 420 -28.13 14.37 -6.72
C GLY A 420 -27.47 13.91 -5.41
N VAL A 421 -26.17 13.60 -5.45
CA VAL A 421 -25.41 13.13 -4.28
C VAL A 421 -24.81 14.30 -3.51
N SER A 422 -24.88 14.24 -2.18
CA SER A 422 -24.17 15.15 -1.27
C SER A 422 -23.30 14.39 -0.28
N ILE A 423 -22.09 14.90 0.00
CA ILE A 423 -21.12 14.25 0.90
C ILE A 423 -20.45 15.31 1.78
N GLY A 424 -20.53 15.11 3.09
CA GLY A 424 -19.96 15.98 4.11
C GLY A 424 -18.43 15.92 4.24
N GLU A 425 -17.93 16.78 5.14
CA GLU A 425 -16.50 16.97 5.40
C GLU A 425 -15.84 15.71 5.98
N ASP A 426 -14.56 15.50 5.64
CA ASP A 426 -13.70 14.46 6.22
C ASP A 426 -14.25 13.03 6.10
N SER A 427 -15.14 12.80 5.14
CA SER A 427 -15.72 11.49 4.82
C SER A 427 -14.88 10.71 3.80
N LEU A 428 -14.94 9.38 3.86
CA LEU A 428 -14.29 8.47 2.91
C LEU A 428 -15.34 7.70 2.11
N VAL A 429 -15.27 7.80 0.78
CA VAL A 429 -16.04 6.96 -0.16
C VAL A 429 -15.05 6.14 -0.98
N TYR A 430 -15.12 4.82 -0.87
CA TYR A 430 -14.21 3.89 -1.52
C TYR A 430 -14.96 2.76 -2.25
N ASP A 431 -14.54 2.45 -3.47
CA ASP A 431 -15.06 1.33 -4.26
C ASP A 431 -16.60 1.33 -4.38
N SER A 432 -17.20 2.52 -4.55
CA SER A 432 -18.65 2.73 -4.44
C SER A 432 -19.22 3.50 -5.63
N SER A 433 -20.48 3.23 -5.97
CA SER A 433 -21.21 3.91 -7.04
C SER A 433 -22.50 4.52 -6.50
N LEU A 434 -22.55 5.85 -6.42
CA LEU A 434 -23.66 6.58 -5.81
C LEU A 434 -24.33 7.48 -6.84
N SER A 435 -25.64 7.33 -7.01
CA SER A 435 -26.47 8.23 -7.82
C SER A 435 -27.84 8.50 -7.20
N GLY A 436 -28.45 9.60 -7.64
CA GLY A 436 -29.75 10.06 -7.16
C GLY A 436 -29.68 10.71 -5.80
N ARG A 437 -30.81 10.78 -5.09
CA ARG A 437 -30.94 11.50 -3.82
C ARG A 437 -30.29 10.74 -2.65
N VAL A 438 -28.95 10.76 -2.61
CA VAL A 438 -28.11 10.20 -1.53
C VAL A 438 -27.43 11.35 -0.79
N ARG A 439 -27.51 11.34 0.54
CA ARG A 439 -26.76 12.25 1.42
C ARG A 439 -25.87 11.46 2.35
N ILE A 440 -24.58 11.77 2.34
CA ILE A 440 -23.60 11.19 3.24
C ILE A 440 -23.14 12.30 4.19
N GLY A 441 -23.35 12.09 5.48
CA GLY A 441 -22.91 13.01 6.53
C GLY A 441 -21.39 13.18 6.59
N SER A 442 -20.97 14.09 7.45
CA SER A 442 -19.55 14.37 7.71
C SER A 442 -18.93 13.27 8.58
N GLN A 443 -17.63 13.02 8.41
CA GLN A 443 -16.88 11.99 9.11
C GLN A 443 -17.48 10.59 8.95
N SER A 444 -18.00 10.28 7.76
CA SER A 444 -18.65 9.02 7.44
C SER A 444 -17.83 8.19 6.45
N ILE A 445 -17.99 6.87 6.51
CA ILE A 445 -17.25 5.92 5.67
C ILE A 445 -18.23 5.09 4.84
N VAL A 446 -18.05 5.09 3.52
CA VAL A 446 -18.85 4.29 2.58
C VAL A 446 -17.93 3.41 1.76
N VAL A 447 -18.13 2.09 1.79
CA VAL A 447 -17.26 1.11 1.11
C VAL A 447 -18.05 0.05 0.36
N GLY A 448 -17.74 -0.14 -0.93
CA GLY A 448 -18.31 -1.23 -1.71
C GLY A 448 -19.81 -1.07 -2.02
N VAL A 449 -20.38 0.12 -1.85
CA VAL A 449 -21.84 0.32 -1.92
C VAL A 449 -22.27 0.90 -3.26
N ASN A 450 -23.26 0.25 -3.88
CA ASN A 450 -23.82 0.66 -5.17
C ASN A 450 -25.29 1.07 -5.00
N ILE A 451 -25.56 2.38 -5.02
CA ILE A 451 -26.91 2.96 -4.92
C ILE A 451 -27.21 3.67 -6.23
N HIS A 452 -28.24 3.19 -6.94
CA HIS A 452 -28.66 3.74 -8.23
C HIS A 452 -30.12 4.19 -8.23
N GLU A 453 -30.37 5.37 -8.79
CA GLU A 453 -31.72 5.81 -9.18
C GLU A 453 -32.10 5.18 -10.53
N LEU A 454 -33.21 4.43 -10.56
CA LEU A 454 -33.69 3.74 -11.76
C LEU A 454 -34.54 4.68 -12.63
N HIS A 455 -34.24 4.75 -13.93
CA HIS A 455 -35.17 5.26 -14.94
C HIS A 455 -35.89 4.07 -15.61
N GLY A 456 -37.12 3.75 -15.19
CA GLY A 456 -38.02 2.78 -15.86
C GLY A 456 -38.42 1.51 -15.08
N ASP A 457 -39.54 0.88 -15.50
CA ASP A 457 -40.43 -0.10 -14.84
C ASP A 457 -39.85 -1.44 -14.29
N SER A 458 -38.81 -1.41 -13.45
CA SER A 458 -38.35 -2.59 -12.66
C SER A 458 -38.05 -2.20 -11.21
N PRO A 459 -37.92 -3.17 -10.25
CA PRO A 459 -38.20 -2.93 -8.84
C PRO A 459 -37.19 -2.01 -8.13
N GLN A 460 -37.55 -0.72 -8.11
CA GLN A 460 -37.34 0.34 -7.10
C GLN A 460 -36.24 0.11 -6.03
N ILE A 461 -35.00 0.55 -6.26
CA ILE A 461 -33.96 0.66 -5.21
C ILE A 461 -34.24 1.86 -4.28
N ILE A 462 -34.86 2.92 -4.81
CA ILE A 462 -35.40 4.07 -4.06
C ILE A 462 -36.71 4.47 -4.75
N GLY A 463 -37.81 4.63 -4.00
CA GLY A 463 -39.05 5.18 -4.55
C GLY A 463 -38.82 6.65 -4.96
N SER A 464 -39.52 7.14 -5.99
CA SER A 464 -39.35 8.50 -6.52
C SER A 464 -39.56 9.64 -5.51
N SER A 465 -39.95 9.34 -4.27
CA SER A 465 -40.14 10.26 -3.15
C SER A 465 -39.14 10.13 -1.97
N THR A 466 -38.35 9.06 -1.85
CA THR A 466 -37.44 8.87 -0.70
C THR A 466 -35.99 9.28 -1.03
N CYS A 467 -35.27 9.76 -0.02
CA CYS A 467 -33.86 10.14 -0.08
C CYS A 467 -33.12 9.29 0.96
N PHE A 468 -32.03 8.64 0.56
CA PHE A 468 -31.19 7.93 1.52
C PHE A 468 -30.23 8.91 2.19
N THR A 469 -30.20 8.93 3.52
CA THR A 469 -29.28 9.78 4.31
C THR A 469 -28.50 8.91 5.28
N LEU A 470 -27.18 8.82 5.07
CA LEU A 470 -26.25 8.31 6.08
C LEU A 470 -25.90 9.47 7.01
N PRO A 471 -26.21 9.41 8.32
CA PRO A 471 -25.91 10.50 9.24
C PRO A 471 -24.40 10.74 9.40
N ASP A 472 -24.03 11.84 10.06
CA ASP A 472 -22.65 12.12 10.42
C ASP A 472 -22.08 11.01 11.31
N ARG A 473 -20.77 10.75 11.20
CA ARG A 473 -20.05 9.77 12.02
C ARG A 473 -20.63 8.36 11.89
N HIS A 474 -20.97 7.92 10.67
CA HIS A 474 -21.47 6.57 10.42
C HIS A 474 -20.67 5.84 9.33
N CYS A 475 -20.61 4.51 9.44
CA CYS A 475 -20.02 3.63 8.45
C CYS A 475 -21.14 2.86 7.74
N LEU A 476 -21.01 2.70 6.43
CA LEU A 476 -21.87 1.89 5.57
C LEU A 476 -21.00 1.07 4.62
N TRP A 477 -21.17 -0.24 4.61
CA TRP A 477 -20.50 -1.10 3.63
C TRP A 477 -21.35 -2.30 3.24
N GLU A 478 -21.09 -2.84 2.05
CA GLU A 478 -21.77 -4.03 1.54
C GLU A 478 -20.77 -5.18 1.38
N VAL A 479 -21.20 -6.39 1.71
CA VAL A 479 -20.40 -7.60 1.45
C VAL A 479 -21.23 -8.74 0.85
N PRO A 480 -20.67 -9.50 -0.12
CA PRO A 480 -21.27 -10.73 -0.60
C PRO A 480 -21.03 -11.86 0.40
N LEU A 481 -22.01 -12.75 0.53
CA LEU A 481 -21.96 -13.92 1.40
C LEU A 481 -21.74 -15.21 0.59
N VAL A 482 -20.99 -16.15 1.17
CA VAL A 482 -20.75 -17.48 0.58
C VAL A 482 -22.05 -18.27 0.37
N ASN A 483 -22.00 -19.28 -0.50
CA ASN A 483 -23.12 -20.20 -0.77
C ASN A 483 -24.39 -19.53 -1.33
N SER A 484 -24.22 -18.49 -2.16
CA SER A 484 -25.33 -17.76 -2.81
C SER A 484 -26.34 -17.19 -1.82
N MET A 485 -25.89 -16.87 -0.61
CA MET A 485 -26.70 -16.32 0.47
C MET A 485 -27.08 -14.85 0.25
N GLY A 486 -26.68 -14.25 -0.87
CA GLY A 486 -26.94 -12.86 -1.21
C GLY A 486 -25.85 -11.90 -0.72
N ARG A 487 -26.23 -10.63 -0.55
CA ARG A 487 -25.38 -9.57 0.00
C ARG A 487 -25.99 -9.06 1.30
N VAL A 488 -25.16 -8.49 2.16
CA VAL A 488 -25.62 -7.78 3.35
C VAL A 488 -25.02 -6.38 3.36
N MET A 489 -25.84 -5.38 3.65
CA MET A 489 -25.38 -4.03 3.97
C MET A 489 -25.29 -3.88 5.48
N VAL A 490 -24.16 -3.33 5.93
CA VAL A 490 -23.84 -3.17 7.34
C VAL A 490 -23.72 -1.68 7.65
N TYR A 491 -24.24 -1.30 8.82
CA TYR A 491 -24.30 0.08 9.29
C TYR A 491 -23.88 0.13 10.75
N CYS A 492 -23.03 1.07 11.12
CA CYS A 492 -22.71 1.34 12.53
C CYS A 492 -22.17 2.77 12.70
N GLY A 493 -22.07 3.23 13.93
CA GLY A 493 -21.40 4.49 14.26
C GLY A 493 -19.88 4.38 14.07
N LEU A 494 -19.24 5.48 13.71
CA LEU A 494 -17.79 5.60 13.51
C LEU A 494 -17.00 5.22 14.77
N HIS A 495 -17.55 5.54 15.94
CA HIS A 495 -16.92 5.34 17.25
C HIS A 495 -17.45 4.11 18.00
N ASP A 496 -18.37 3.33 17.40
CA ASP A 496 -18.84 2.10 18.04
C ASP A 496 -17.69 1.10 18.15
N ASN A 497 -17.43 0.60 19.36
CA ASN A 497 -16.47 -0.47 19.58
C ASN A 497 -17.21 -1.81 19.68
N PRO A 498 -17.10 -2.71 18.67
CA PRO A 498 -17.96 -3.88 18.61
C PRO A 498 -17.79 -4.89 19.74
N LYS A 499 -16.70 -4.77 20.53
CA LYS A 499 -16.37 -5.67 21.63
C LYS A 499 -16.93 -5.23 22.98
N VAL A 500 -17.38 -3.99 23.11
CA VAL A 500 -17.87 -3.47 24.39
C VAL A 500 -19.30 -3.97 24.59
N SER A 501 -19.53 -4.66 25.70
CA SER A 501 -20.85 -5.19 26.02
C SER A 501 -21.80 -4.09 26.47
N MET A 502 -23.10 -4.37 26.37
CA MET A 502 -24.18 -3.49 26.81
C MET A 502 -24.02 -3.07 28.28
N ASP A 503 -23.51 -3.96 29.14
CA ASP A 503 -23.30 -3.68 30.57
C ASP A 503 -22.07 -2.80 30.86
N ARG A 504 -21.21 -2.59 29.85
CA ARG A 504 -19.99 -1.77 29.93
C ARG A 504 -20.06 -0.56 28.99
N ASP A 505 -21.25 0.03 28.86
CA ASP A 505 -21.50 1.21 28.02
C ASP A 505 -21.26 1.01 26.51
N GLY A 506 -21.53 -0.19 26.01
CA GLY A 506 -21.51 -0.46 24.57
C GLY A 506 -22.52 0.37 23.79
N THR A 507 -22.16 0.75 22.56
CA THR A 507 -22.98 1.61 21.68
C THR A 507 -23.28 0.95 20.34
N PHE A 508 -24.37 1.41 19.72
CA PHE A 508 -24.72 1.14 18.33
C PHE A 508 -25.27 2.42 17.67
N CYS A 509 -24.76 2.75 16.49
CA CYS A 509 -25.03 4.01 15.77
C CYS A 509 -24.76 5.24 16.66
N GLY A 510 -23.70 5.18 17.48
CA GLY A 510 -23.30 6.26 18.39
C GLY A 510 -24.20 6.46 19.61
N LYS A 511 -25.19 5.58 19.84
CA LYS A 511 -26.09 5.62 21.01
C LYS A 511 -25.86 4.42 21.94
N PRO A 512 -26.03 4.57 23.26
CA PRO A 512 -26.01 3.43 24.18
C PRO A 512 -27.09 2.40 23.84
N TRP A 513 -26.77 1.11 23.97
CA TRP A 513 -27.69 0.01 23.65
C TRP A 513 -29.08 0.14 24.30
N LYS A 514 -29.15 0.59 25.56
CA LYS A 514 -30.43 0.77 26.28
C LYS A 514 -31.36 1.71 25.52
N ASN A 515 -30.83 2.84 25.04
CA ASN A 515 -31.60 3.84 24.29
C ASN A 515 -32.00 3.30 22.91
N VAL A 516 -31.11 2.54 22.25
CA VAL A 516 -31.40 1.93 20.94
C VAL A 516 -32.57 0.95 21.05
N LEU A 517 -32.57 0.06 22.05
CA LEU A 517 -33.63 -0.92 22.25
C LEU A 517 -34.98 -0.26 22.55
N GLU A 518 -34.96 0.80 23.37
CA GLU A 518 -36.16 1.59 23.70
C GLU A 518 -36.70 2.36 22.48
N ASP A 519 -35.83 3.13 21.80
CA ASP A 519 -36.17 3.94 20.62
C ASP A 519 -36.77 3.07 19.49
N LEU A 520 -36.16 1.91 19.23
CA LEU A 520 -36.57 1.01 18.15
C LEU A 520 -37.63 -0.01 18.57
N LYS A 521 -37.98 -0.06 19.86
CA LYS A 521 -38.92 -1.05 20.44
C LYS A 521 -38.49 -2.49 20.11
N ILE A 522 -37.21 -2.78 20.30
CA ILE A 522 -36.58 -4.09 20.09
C ILE A 522 -36.30 -4.70 21.47
N GLN A 523 -36.54 -6.01 21.63
CA GLN A 523 -36.14 -6.75 22.83
C GLN A 523 -34.74 -7.32 22.67
N ASP A 524 -34.02 -7.54 23.76
CA ASP A 524 -32.67 -8.13 23.71
C ASP A 524 -32.66 -9.53 23.07
N THR A 525 -33.69 -10.33 23.32
CA THR A 525 -33.92 -11.65 22.69
C THR A 525 -34.17 -11.58 21.19
N ASP A 526 -34.49 -10.40 20.64
CA ASP A 526 -34.65 -10.26 19.19
C ASP A 526 -33.30 -10.30 18.46
N ILE A 527 -32.19 -9.98 19.13
CA ILE A 527 -30.86 -9.79 18.50
C ILE A 527 -29.74 -10.62 19.13
N TRP A 528 -29.90 -11.10 20.37
CA TRP A 528 -28.94 -11.98 21.02
C TRP A 528 -29.60 -13.29 21.46
N ASP A 529 -28.88 -14.39 21.25
CA ASP A 529 -29.26 -15.70 21.79
C ASP A 529 -28.99 -15.74 23.31
N THR A 530 -29.77 -16.52 24.06
CA THR A 530 -29.63 -16.63 25.53
C THR A 530 -28.28 -17.20 25.99
N SER A 531 -27.52 -17.81 25.07
CA SER A 531 -26.17 -18.34 25.30
C SER A 531 -25.06 -17.28 25.25
N ASN A 532 -25.36 -16.04 24.83
CA ASN A 532 -24.34 -15.02 24.66
C ASN A 532 -23.94 -14.42 26.01
N LEU A 533 -22.73 -14.75 26.47
CA LEU A 533 -22.17 -14.28 27.74
C LEU A 533 -21.94 -12.75 27.76
N ASP A 534 -21.54 -12.16 26.63
CA ASP A 534 -21.31 -10.72 26.47
C ASP A 534 -22.16 -10.15 25.32
N LYS A 535 -23.31 -9.54 25.63
CA LYS A 535 -24.20 -8.90 24.64
C LYS A 535 -23.54 -7.65 24.06
N CYS A 536 -22.98 -7.73 22.85
CA CYS A 536 -22.26 -6.64 22.20
C CYS A 536 -22.60 -6.55 20.70
N LEU A 537 -22.12 -5.51 20.01
CA LEU A 537 -22.36 -5.34 18.57
C LEU A 537 -21.71 -6.45 17.73
N TRP A 538 -20.60 -7.04 18.19
CA TRP A 538 -19.94 -8.15 17.48
C TRP A 538 -20.86 -9.36 17.28
N ASN A 539 -21.69 -9.69 18.28
CA ASN A 539 -22.57 -10.87 18.27
C ASN A 539 -24.07 -10.53 18.14
N ALA A 540 -24.44 -9.27 17.92
CA ALA A 540 -25.82 -8.85 17.70
C ALA A 540 -26.28 -9.18 16.27
N ARG A 541 -27.35 -9.98 16.11
CA ARG A 541 -27.96 -10.30 14.80
C ARG A 541 -28.82 -9.16 14.27
N LEU A 542 -28.15 -8.10 13.80
CA LEU A 542 -28.80 -6.88 13.33
C LEU A 542 -29.03 -6.86 11.82
N PHE A 543 -28.11 -7.41 11.04
CA PHE A 543 -28.01 -7.09 9.61
C PHE A 543 -28.81 -8.09 8.77
N PRO A 544 -29.90 -7.66 8.11
CA PRO A 544 -30.77 -8.57 7.41
C PRO A 544 -30.25 -8.91 6.00
N ILE A 545 -30.48 -10.15 5.58
CA ILE A 545 -30.22 -10.60 4.21
C ILE A 545 -31.52 -10.41 3.41
N MET A 546 -31.59 -9.36 2.59
CA MET A 546 -32.78 -8.96 1.81
C MET A 546 -32.38 -8.16 0.56
N SER A 547 -33.34 -7.62 -0.19
CA SER A 547 -33.03 -6.80 -1.36
C SER A 547 -32.37 -5.46 -0.94
N PRO A 548 -31.48 -4.86 -1.77
CA PRO A 548 -30.85 -3.57 -1.46
C PRO A 548 -31.81 -2.45 -1.01
N PRO A 549 -32.95 -2.17 -1.67
CA PRO A 549 -33.93 -1.20 -1.19
C PRO A 549 -34.45 -1.47 0.22
N GLU A 550 -34.75 -2.74 0.53
CA GLU A 550 -35.23 -3.13 1.85
C GLU A 550 -34.12 -2.97 2.90
N MET A 551 -32.86 -3.32 2.55
CA MET A 551 -31.70 -3.13 3.43
C MET A 551 -31.45 -1.65 3.75
N LEU A 552 -31.57 -0.76 2.77
CA LEU A 552 -31.43 0.69 2.97
C LEU A 552 -32.55 1.24 3.87
N SER A 553 -33.79 0.78 3.66
CA SER A 553 -34.95 1.16 4.49
C SER A 553 -34.78 0.71 5.95
N VAL A 554 -34.36 -0.54 6.17
CA VAL A 554 -34.03 -1.06 7.50
C VAL A 554 -32.84 -0.30 8.10
N GLY A 555 -31.80 -0.01 7.31
CA GLY A 555 -30.63 0.74 7.76
C GLY A 555 -31.01 2.12 8.32
N LEU A 556 -31.85 2.87 7.59
CA LEU A 556 -32.37 4.17 8.06
C LEU A 556 -33.13 4.05 9.39
N TRP A 557 -33.96 3.01 9.53
CA TRP A 557 -34.67 2.72 10.78
C TRP A 557 -33.72 2.35 11.92
N LEU A 558 -32.74 1.45 11.70
CA LEU A 558 -31.74 1.05 12.71
C LEU A 558 -30.86 2.22 13.18
N MET A 559 -30.58 3.18 12.31
CA MET A 559 -29.87 4.42 12.65
C MET A 559 -30.74 5.44 13.41
N GLY A 560 -32.03 5.14 13.62
CA GLY A 560 -32.96 6.00 14.36
C GLY A 560 -33.47 7.19 13.56
N SER A 561 -33.50 7.10 12.21
CA SER A 561 -34.02 8.17 11.36
C SER A 561 -35.52 8.37 11.61
N SER A 562 -35.92 9.62 11.87
CA SER A 562 -37.30 9.99 12.21
C SER A 562 -38.26 9.71 11.04
N GLY A 563 -39.39 9.07 11.33
CA GLY A 563 -40.44 8.81 10.33
C GLY A 563 -40.18 7.62 9.39
N CYS A 564 -39.16 6.79 9.67
CA CYS A 564 -38.85 5.61 8.85
C CYS A 564 -39.74 4.38 9.11
N ASP A 565 -40.51 4.35 10.21
CA ASP A 565 -41.46 3.24 10.49
C ASP A 565 -42.78 3.70 11.16
N PRO A 566 -43.54 4.64 10.58
CA PRO A 566 -44.76 5.17 11.19
C PRO A 566 -45.83 4.07 11.40
N ASP A 567 -45.88 3.09 10.49
CA ASP A 567 -46.88 2.02 10.49
C ASP A 567 -46.36 0.68 11.08
N GLY A 568 -45.11 0.65 11.59
CA GLY A 568 -44.50 -0.57 12.12
C GLY A 568 -44.15 -1.64 11.05
N LYS A 569 -44.16 -1.27 9.77
CA LYS A 569 -43.90 -2.16 8.62
C LYS A 569 -42.43 -2.57 8.55
N VAL A 570 -41.49 -1.63 8.71
CA VAL A 570 -40.04 -1.87 8.59
C VAL A 570 -39.56 -2.74 9.74
N SER A 571 -39.96 -2.45 10.98
CA SER A 571 -39.61 -3.28 12.13
C SER A 571 -40.18 -4.69 12.05
N ARG A 572 -41.40 -4.87 11.50
CA ARG A 572 -41.99 -6.21 11.27
C ARG A 572 -41.23 -6.98 10.18
N MET A 573 -40.83 -6.30 9.11
CA MET A 573 -40.02 -6.87 8.04
C MET A 573 -38.66 -7.32 8.58
N TRP A 574 -37.99 -6.47 9.36
CA TRP A 574 -36.72 -6.79 10.01
C TRP A 574 -36.82 -8.00 10.94
N ARG A 575 -37.82 -8.07 11.84
CA ARG A 575 -38.00 -9.22 12.75
C ARG A 575 -38.22 -10.55 12.02
N LYS A 576 -38.90 -10.54 10.87
CA LYS A 576 -39.14 -11.74 10.05
C LYS A 576 -37.96 -12.14 9.18
N SER A 577 -37.01 -11.23 8.97
CA SER A 577 -35.86 -11.47 8.09
C SER A 577 -34.83 -12.38 8.75
N ARG A 578 -34.08 -13.09 7.91
CA ARG A 578 -32.84 -13.76 8.34
C ARG A 578 -31.78 -12.68 8.57
N ARG A 579 -31.25 -12.64 9.78
CA ARG A 579 -30.27 -11.63 10.22
C ARG A 579 -28.96 -12.28 10.61
N VAL A 580 -27.86 -11.58 10.38
CA VAL A 580 -26.51 -11.99 10.74
C VAL A 580 -25.86 -10.98 11.68
N SER A 581 -24.96 -11.46 12.53
CA SER A 581 -24.06 -10.61 13.34
C SER A 581 -22.75 -10.30 12.62
N LEU A 582 -21.93 -9.38 13.15
CA LEU A 582 -20.59 -9.14 12.61
C LEU A 582 -19.69 -10.39 12.71
N GLU A 583 -19.87 -11.19 13.76
CA GLU A 583 -19.14 -12.45 13.94
C GLU A 583 -19.50 -13.47 12.84
N GLU A 584 -20.81 -13.69 12.63
CA GLU A 584 -21.30 -14.60 11.59
C GLU A 584 -20.91 -14.10 10.20
N LEU A 585 -20.99 -12.78 9.99
CA LEU A 585 -20.57 -12.11 8.77
C LEU A 585 -19.10 -12.39 8.46
N HIS A 586 -18.20 -12.16 9.43
CA HIS A 586 -16.76 -12.34 9.25
C HIS A 586 -16.38 -13.74 8.75
N ARG A 587 -17.11 -14.78 9.16
CA ARG A 587 -16.89 -16.17 8.74
C ARG A 587 -17.55 -16.54 7.41
N SER A 588 -18.42 -15.68 6.88
CA SER A 588 -19.26 -15.97 5.71
C SER A 588 -19.06 -15.02 4.53
N ILE A 589 -18.06 -14.12 4.57
CA ILE A 589 -17.71 -13.25 3.44
C ILE A 589 -17.23 -14.09 2.26
N ASP A 590 -17.82 -13.87 1.09
CA ASP A 590 -17.30 -14.39 -0.17
C ASP A 590 -16.19 -13.47 -0.70
N TYR A 591 -14.95 -13.73 -0.25
CA TYR A 591 -13.78 -12.97 -0.68
C TYR A 591 -13.49 -13.09 -2.18
N HIS A 592 -13.93 -14.18 -2.84
CA HIS A 592 -13.71 -14.33 -4.28
C HIS A 592 -14.63 -13.38 -5.04
N GLN A 593 -15.93 -13.41 -4.75
CA GLN A 593 -16.90 -12.51 -5.35
C GLN A 593 -16.57 -11.05 -5.07
N LEU A 594 -16.20 -10.70 -3.82
CA LEU A 594 -15.81 -9.34 -3.46
C LEU A 594 -14.63 -8.82 -4.29
N CYS A 595 -13.58 -9.65 -4.48
CA CYS A 595 -12.43 -9.28 -5.30
C CYS A 595 -12.81 -9.13 -6.78
N MET A 596 -13.70 -9.98 -7.30
CA MET A 596 -14.17 -9.88 -8.69
C MET A 596 -15.00 -8.61 -8.90
N ASP A 597 -15.92 -8.30 -7.98
CA ASP A 597 -16.76 -7.09 -8.04
C ASP A 597 -15.90 -5.83 -8.04
N SER A 598 -14.92 -5.76 -7.13
CA SER A 598 -14.00 -4.63 -7.02
C SER A 598 -13.12 -4.47 -8.26
N ALA A 599 -12.57 -5.57 -8.80
CA ALA A 599 -11.77 -5.54 -10.02
C ALA A 599 -12.60 -5.07 -11.23
N LYS A 600 -13.85 -5.54 -11.35
CA LYS A 600 -14.78 -5.10 -12.39
C LYS A 600 -15.11 -3.62 -12.24
N HIS A 601 -15.43 -3.16 -11.03
CA HIS A 601 -15.74 -1.76 -10.77
C HIS A 601 -14.58 -0.83 -11.14
N GLN A 602 -13.36 -1.21 -10.77
CA GLN A 602 -12.14 -0.46 -11.12
C GLN A 602 -11.88 -0.45 -12.62
N ALA A 603 -12.09 -1.57 -13.32
CA ALA A 603 -11.97 -1.63 -14.78
C ALA A 603 -13.00 -0.73 -15.47
N ASP A 604 -14.27 -0.73 -15.02
CA ASP A 604 -15.33 0.13 -15.54
C ASP A 604 -15.00 1.62 -15.32
N LEU A 605 -14.42 1.97 -14.18
CA LEU A 605 -13.95 3.32 -13.88
C LEU A 605 -12.76 3.73 -14.76
N ALA A 606 -11.75 2.88 -14.90
CA ALA A 606 -10.59 3.12 -15.76
C ALA A 606 -11.04 3.33 -17.22
N ALA A 607 -11.98 2.52 -17.70
CA ALA A 607 -12.61 2.69 -19.00
C ALA A 607 -13.34 4.03 -19.15
N ALA A 608 -14.13 4.42 -18.14
CA ALA A 608 -14.83 5.71 -18.16
C ALA A 608 -13.87 6.91 -18.14
N VAL A 609 -12.77 6.82 -17.38
CA VAL A 609 -11.70 7.82 -17.38
C VAL A 609 -11.04 7.88 -18.75
N ALA A 610 -10.64 6.74 -19.33
CA ALA A 610 -10.03 6.68 -20.65
C ALA A 610 -10.95 7.27 -21.74
N LYS A 611 -12.23 6.90 -21.74
CA LYS A 611 -13.25 7.45 -22.65
C LYS A 611 -13.38 8.96 -22.53
N SER A 612 -13.39 9.47 -21.29
CA SER A 612 -13.45 10.92 -21.03
C SER A 612 -12.19 11.62 -21.52
N CYS A 613 -11.01 11.03 -21.28
CA CYS A 613 -9.74 11.55 -21.80
C CYS A 613 -9.73 11.65 -23.32
N MET A 614 -10.26 10.65 -24.01
CA MET A 614 -10.37 10.68 -25.48
C MET A 614 -11.40 11.71 -25.96
N THR A 615 -12.56 11.77 -25.31
CA THR A 615 -13.66 12.67 -25.69
C THR A 615 -13.29 14.15 -25.54
N TYR A 616 -12.64 14.50 -24.43
CA TYR A 616 -12.27 15.89 -24.12
C TYR A 616 -10.84 16.25 -24.55
N GLY A 617 -10.12 15.31 -25.18
CA GLY A 617 -8.76 15.56 -25.62
C GLY A 617 -7.74 15.72 -24.47
N LEU A 618 -7.97 15.09 -23.32
CA LEU A 618 -7.06 15.12 -22.16
C LEU A 618 -6.01 13.99 -22.26
N LEU A 619 -5.28 13.90 -23.37
CA LEU A 619 -4.34 12.80 -23.64
C LEU A 619 -3.00 12.89 -22.88
N GLY A 620 -2.86 13.83 -21.93
CA GLY A 620 -1.68 13.92 -21.05
C GLY A 620 -1.64 12.86 -19.93
N ARG A 621 -2.70 12.06 -19.82
CA ARG A 621 -2.86 10.95 -18.87
C ARG A 621 -2.17 9.68 -19.40
N ASN A 622 -1.76 8.79 -18.50
CA ASN A 622 -1.09 7.53 -18.85
C ASN A 622 -2.09 6.46 -19.32
N LEU A 623 -2.56 6.58 -20.57
CA LEU A 623 -3.55 5.67 -21.14
C LEU A 623 -3.07 4.21 -21.22
N PHE A 624 -1.78 3.97 -21.46
CA PHE A 624 -1.19 2.62 -21.33
C PHE A 624 -1.52 1.99 -19.97
N GLN A 625 -1.31 2.74 -18.89
CA GLN A 625 -1.56 2.26 -17.54
C GLN A 625 -3.05 2.09 -17.25
N LEU A 626 -3.91 2.99 -17.74
CA LEU A 626 -5.36 2.82 -17.63
C LEU A 626 -5.84 1.58 -18.38
N CYS A 627 -5.28 1.29 -19.56
CA CYS A 627 -5.57 0.05 -20.30
C CYS A 627 -5.17 -1.20 -19.51
N GLU A 628 -3.98 -1.21 -18.89
CA GLU A 628 -3.57 -2.32 -18.00
C GLU A 628 -4.55 -2.52 -16.83
N GLU A 629 -5.07 -1.43 -16.26
CA GLU A 629 -6.09 -1.49 -15.21
C GLU A 629 -7.45 -1.98 -15.73
N MET A 630 -7.82 -1.66 -16.98
CA MET A 630 -9.02 -2.15 -17.65
C MET A 630 -8.95 -3.65 -17.94
N LEU A 631 -7.78 -4.15 -18.37
CA LEU A 631 -7.63 -5.52 -18.89
C LEU A 631 -7.80 -6.60 -17.83
N GLY A 632 -7.43 -6.33 -16.57
CA GLY A 632 -7.62 -7.26 -15.46
C GLY A 632 -7.27 -8.72 -15.82
N ASN A 633 -8.17 -9.67 -15.51
CA ASN A 633 -8.07 -11.09 -15.88
C ASN A 633 -9.22 -11.53 -16.81
N ASP A 634 -10.01 -10.60 -17.36
CA ASP A 634 -11.32 -10.92 -17.95
C ASP A 634 -11.45 -10.44 -19.40
N SER A 635 -12.13 -11.24 -20.21
CA SER A 635 -12.27 -11.05 -21.67
C SER A 635 -13.06 -9.79 -22.06
N SER A 636 -14.00 -9.37 -21.21
CA SER A 636 -14.89 -8.20 -21.40
C SER A 636 -14.16 -6.86 -21.59
N SER A 637 -12.91 -6.78 -21.14
CA SER A 637 -12.05 -5.60 -21.24
C SER A 637 -11.54 -5.33 -22.66
N VAL A 638 -11.46 -6.38 -23.49
CA VAL A 638 -11.02 -6.30 -24.88
C VAL A 638 -12.08 -5.61 -25.73
N GLU A 639 -13.38 -5.84 -25.47
CA GLU A 639 -14.48 -5.14 -26.14
C GLU A 639 -14.45 -3.64 -25.83
N VAL A 640 -14.15 -3.24 -24.59
CA VAL A 640 -14.04 -1.83 -24.22
C VAL A 640 -12.89 -1.16 -24.96
N CYS A 641 -11.73 -1.82 -25.07
CA CYS A 641 -10.62 -1.30 -25.86
C CYS A 641 -11.01 -1.11 -27.33
N LYS A 642 -11.78 -2.05 -27.91
CA LYS A 642 -12.32 -1.95 -29.27
C LYS A 642 -13.32 -0.81 -29.42
N GLU A 643 -14.19 -0.56 -28.43
CA GLU A 643 -15.08 0.60 -28.41
C GLU A 643 -14.27 1.90 -28.38
N LEU A 644 -13.27 2.00 -27.50
CA LEU A 644 -12.38 3.17 -27.42
C LEU A 644 -11.64 3.43 -28.74
N LEU A 645 -11.20 2.38 -29.44
CA LEU A 645 -10.57 2.51 -30.76
C LEU A 645 -11.48 3.17 -31.80
N THR A 646 -12.82 3.12 -31.66
CA THR A 646 -13.74 3.83 -32.57
C THR A 646 -13.69 5.36 -32.42
N PHE A 647 -13.22 5.85 -31.27
CA PHE A 647 -12.99 7.29 -31.05
C PHE A 647 -11.66 7.77 -31.64
N CYS A 648 -10.76 6.86 -32.02
CA CYS A 648 -9.53 7.20 -32.74
C CYS A 648 -9.86 7.52 -34.21
N PRO A 649 -9.33 8.61 -34.79
CA PRO A 649 -9.53 8.94 -36.19
C PRO A 649 -9.15 7.79 -37.13
N SER A 650 -9.95 7.65 -38.17
CA SER A 650 -9.67 6.79 -39.32
C SER A 650 -8.44 7.31 -40.06
N HIS A 651 -7.77 6.44 -40.84
CA HIS A 651 -6.58 6.79 -41.61
C HIS A 651 -6.73 8.11 -42.37
N GLY A 652 -5.95 9.14 -42.00
CA GLY A 652 -5.84 10.41 -42.73
C GLY A 652 -6.54 11.60 -42.10
N ASP A 653 -7.43 11.41 -41.11
CA ASP A 653 -8.08 12.51 -40.40
C ASP A 653 -7.19 13.03 -39.26
N GLN A 654 -6.99 14.35 -39.20
CA GLN A 654 -6.30 15.00 -38.10
C GLN A 654 -7.18 15.00 -36.85
N TYR A 655 -6.61 14.72 -35.68
CA TYR A 655 -7.28 14.99 -34.40
C TYR A 655 -7.67 16.49 -34.38
N SER A 656 -8.96 16.80 -34.33
CA SER A 656 -9.43 18.19 -34.27
C SER A 656 -9.13 18.77 -32.88
N GLY A 657 -8.06 19.56 -32.74
CA GLY A 657 -7.70 20.22 -31.48
C GLY A 657 -6.22 20.55 -31.31
N VAL A 658 -5.86 21.10 -30.14
CA VAL A 658 -4.51 21.56 -29.71
C VAL A 658 -3.58 20.38 -29.31
N LEU A 659 -3.90 19.15 -29.72
CA LEU A 659 -3.18 17.95 -29.29
C LEU A 659 -2.04 17.55 -30.23
N PRO A 660 -0.86 17.16 -29.72
CA PRO A 660 0.19 16.55 -30.53
C PRO A 660 -0.31 15.28 -31.23
N GLN A 661 -0.01 15.14 -32.52
CA GLN A 661 -0.36 13.97 -33.32
C GLN A 661 0.34 12.71 -32.80
N SER A 662 1.58 12.84 -32.32
CA SER A 662 2.35 11.76 -31.68
C SER A 662 1.56 11.11 -30.55
N ARG A 663 0.92 11.91 -29.70
CA ARG A 663 0.12 11.43 -28.58
C ARG A 663 -1.14 10.71 -29.06
N GLY A 664 -1.80 11.24 -30.09
CA GLY A 664 -2.96 10.60 -30.70
C GLY A 664 -2.65 9.20 -31.28
N TYR A 665 -1.47 9.03 -31.90
CA TYR A 665 -1.03 7.71 -32.35
C TYR A 665 -0.59 6.82 -31.20
N GLN A 666 0.04 7.37 -30.15
CA GLN A 666 0.45 6.59 -28.98
C GLN A 666 -0.76 5.95 -28.29
N VAL A 667 -1.83 6.71 -28.09
CA VAL A 667 -3.08 6.20 -27.51
C VAL A 667 -3.68 5.07 -28.35
N LYS A 668 -3.69 5.25 -29.68
CA LYS A 668 -4.16 4.20 -30.60
C LYS A 668 -3.30 2.94 -30.49
N MET A 669 -1.97 3.09 -30.43
CA MET A 669 -1.03 1.98 -30.25
C MET A 669 -1.26 1.25 -28.93
N ASP A 670 -1.41 1.99 -27.83
CA ASP A 670 -1.64 1.42 -26.49
C ASP A 670 -2.94 0.62 -26.43
N LEU A 671 -4.04 1.16 -27.00
CA LEU A 671 -5.32 0.46 -27.11
C LEU A 671 -5.24 -0.80 -28.00
N LEU A 672 -4.50 -0.75 -29.12
CA LEU A 672 -4.29 -1.91 -30.00
C LEU A 672 -3.50 -3.01 -29.28
N ARG A 673 -2.41 -2.65 -28.59
CA ARG A 673 -1.64 -3.59 -27.75
C ARG A 673 -2.52 -4.22 -26.68
N ALA A 674 -3.30 -3.39 -25.99
CA ALA A 674 -4.24 -3.85 -24.96
C ALA A 674 -5.29 -4.82 -25.53
N SER A 675 -5.80 -4.55 -26.74
CA SER A 675 -6.76 -5.42 -27.43
C SER A 675 -6.18 -6.71 -28.03
N GLY A 676 -4.86 -6.88 -27.98
CA GLY A 676 -4.14 -8.03 -28.55
C GLY A 676 -3.75 -7.91 -30.03
N ASP A 677 -4.07 -6.81 -30.72
CA ASP A 677 -3.68 -6.57 -32.12
C ASP A 677 -2.26 -5.99 -32.20
N LEU A 678 -1.28 -6.84 -31.91
CA LEU A 678 0.14 -6.46 -31.89
C LEU A 678 0.66 -6.06 -33.29
N SER A 679 0.11 -6.64 -34.36
CA SER A 679 0.51 -6.34 -35.73
C SER A 679 0.17 -4.90 -36.14
N THR A 680 -1.07 -4.48 -35.90
CA THR A 680 -1.49 -3.10 -36.21
C THR A 680 -0.82 -2.12 -35.27
N ALA A 681 -0.61 -2.49 -34.00
CA ALA A 681 0.12 -1.68 -33.04
C ALA A 681 1.54 -1.33 -33.54
N SER A 682 2.29 -2.31 -34.06
CA SER A 682 3.64 -2.07 -34.62
C SER A 682 3.61 -1.10 -35.81
N LEU A 683 2.59 -1.16 -36.67
CA LEU A 683 2.43 -0.20 -37.77
C LEU A 683 2.09 1.22 -37.28
N VAL A 684 1.35 1.34 -36.17
CA VAL A 684 1.05 2.64 -35.56
C VAL A 684 2.26 3.21 -34.83
N GLU A 685 3.10 2.36 -34.24
CA GLU A 685 4.33 2.76 -33.55
C GLU A 685 5.28 3.54 -34.47
N GLU A 686 5.45 3.13 -35.73
CA GLU A 686 6.22 3.89 -36.72
C GLU A 686 5.66 5.31 -36.92
N LYS A 687 4.33 5.46 -36.90
CA LYS A 687 3.66 6.77 -37.02
C LYS A 687 3.82 7.63 -35.77
N VAL A 688 3.90 7.03 -34.59
CA VAL A 688 4.22 7.75 -33.34
C VAL A 688 5.57 8.42 -33.51
N TRP A 689 6.61 7.67 -33.86
CA TRP A 689 7.97 8.20 -33.99
C TRP A 689 8.12 9.21 -35.14
N ALA A 690 7.46 8.98 -36.27
CA ALA A 690 7.40 9.96 -37.37
C ALA A 690 6.76 11.28 -36.93
N SER A 691 5.69 11.21 -36.12
CA SER A 691 5.01 12.40 -35.60
C SER A 691 5.87 13.13 -34.57
N VAL A 692 6.52 12.41 -33.65
CA VAL A 692 7.48 13.01 -32.70
C VAL A 692 8.60 13.74 -33.44
N ALA A 693 9.16 13.15 -34.50
CA ALA A 693 10.19 13.78 -35.32
C ALA A 693 9.68 15.06 -36.01
N SER A 694 8.47 15.01 -36.60
CA SER A 694 7.83 16.17 -37.25
C SER A 694 7.53 17.31 -36.27
N GLU A 695 6.99 16.99 -35.09
CA GLU A 695 6.70 17.94 -34.02
C GLU A 695 7.98 18.57 -33.49
N THR A 696 9.03 17.77 -33.28
CA THR A 696 10.36 18.25 -32.87
C THR A 696 10.94 19.21 -33.91
N ALA A 697 10.89 18.86 -35.20
CA ALA A 697 11.37 19.71 -36.28
C ALA A 697 10.58 21.04 -36.36
N SER A 698 9.27 21.00 -36.11
CA SER A 698 8.41 22.18 -36.08
C SER A 698 8.74 23.10 -34.90
N ALA A 699 8.99 22.53 -33.72
CA ALA A 699 9.38 23.28 -32.53
C ALA A 699 10.73 24.01 -32.71
N ILE A 700 11.70 23.38 -33.39
CA ILE A 700 13.01 23.98 -33.69
C ILE A 700 12.91 25.13 -34.70
N LYS A 701 12.00 25.03 -35.68
CA LYS A 701 11.76 26.09 -36.68
C LYS A 701 11.14 27.37 -36.09
N TYR A 702 10.55 27.29 -34.89
CA TYR A 702 10.01 28.44 -34.14
C TYR A 702 11.16 29.20 -33.44
N GLY A 703 12.03 29.82 -34.23
CA GLY A 703 13.23 30.52 -33.73
C GLY A 703 14.26 30.83 -34.81
N SER A 704 14.24 30.08 -35.91
CA SER A 704 14.88 30.53 -37.14
C SER A 704 14.06 31.69 -37.71
N LYS A 705 14.42 32.93 -37.34
CA LYS A 705 14.50 33.97 -38.38
C LYS A 705 15.29 33.29 -39.49
N GLU A 706 14.63 32.85 -40.56
CA GLU A 706 15.35 32.55 -41.79
C GLU A 706 16.33 33.70 -41.98
N PRO A 707 17.63 33.44 -42.15
CA PRO A 707 18.52 34.52 -42.49
C PRO A 707 17.91 35.14 -43.74
N SER A 708 17.47 36.40 -43.61
CA SER A 708 17.01 37.19 -44.74
C SER A 708 17.97 36.91 -45.87
N SER A 709 17.44 36.47 -47.01
CA SER A 709 18.17 36.11 -48.23
C SER A 709 19.01 37.25 -48.84
N SER A 710 19.31 38.27 -48.04
CA SER A 710 20.23 39.37 -48.26
C SER A 710 21.61 39.14 -47.63
N ALA A 711 22.03 37.89 -47.36
CA ALA A 711 23.44 37.59 -47.19
C ALA A 711 24.11 37.71 -48.57
N THR A 712 24.45 38.96 -48.90
CA THR A 712 25.35 39.39 -49.96
C THR A 712 26.41 38.34 -50.23
N THR A 713 26.39 37.81 -51.46
CA THR A 713 27.52 37.15 -52.10
C THR A 713 28.72 38.09 -52.06
N SER A 714 29.52 37.98 -51.01
CA SER A 714 30.79 38.68 -50.91
C SER A 714 31.76 38.00 -51.88
N SER A 715 31.92 38.64 -53.03
CA SER A 715 33.11 38.73 -53.88
C SER A 715 34.18 37.64 -53.71
N ASN A 716 34.46 36.96 -54.83
CA ASN A 716 35.67 36.18 -55.16
C ASN A 716 36.97 36.82 -54.63
N GLY A 717 37.26 36.63 -53.35
CA GLY A 717 38.59 36.75 -52.79
C GLY A 717 39.17 35.34 -52.69
N ASN A 718 40.37 35.13 -53.23
CA ASN A 718 41.10 33.85 -53.19
C ASN A 718 40.81 33.09 -51.88
N LEU A 719 40.10 31.96 -51.98
CA LEU A 719 39.85 31.04 -50.88
C LEU A 719 41.19 30.43 -50.48
N ARG A 720 41.94 31.14 -49.62
CA ARG A 720 43.15 30.57 -49.02
C ARG A 720 42.74 29.33 -48.22
N PRO A 721 43.54 28.25 -48.25
CA PRO A 721 43.29 27.09 -47.40
C PRO A 721 43.13 27.55 -45.95
N LYS A 722 41.96 27.26 -45.38
CA LYS A 722 41.61 27.70 -44.02
C LYS A 722 41.13 26.46 -43.27
N LYS A 723 41.86 26.12 -42.22
CA LYS A 723 41.53 25.02 -41.31
C LYS A 723 40.90 25.59 -40.05
N VAL A 724 39.71 25.11 -39.70
CA VAL A 724 39.02 25.43 -38.45
C VAL A 724 38.87 24.13 -37.66
N VAL A 725 39.36 24.14 -36.43
CA VAL A 725 39.23 23.03 -35.49
C VAL A 725 38.32 23.49 -34.35
N VAL A 726 37.30 22.71 -34.04
CA VAL A 726 36.42 22.90 -32.89
C VAL A 726 36.57 21.67 -32.01
N GLU A 727 36.77 21.88 -30.71
CA GLU A 727 36.85 20.81 -29.71
C GLU A 727 35.89 21.14 -28.56
N LEU A 728 35.12 20.16 -28.11
CA LEU A 728 34.08 20.28 -27.11
C LEU A 728 34.25 19.23 -25.99
N PRO A 729 33.89 19.59 -24.75
CA PRO A 729 33.84 18.64 -23.64
C PRO A 729 32.70 17.64 -23.80
N VAL A 730 32.75 16.52 -23.07
CA VAL A 730 31.62 15.58 -22.98
C VAL A 730 30.65 16.02 -21.89
N ARG A 731 29.35 15.74 -22.09
CA ARG A 731 28.28 16.04 -21.13
C ARG A 731 28.03 14.83 -20.23
N VAL A 732 27.94 15.06 -18.92
CA VAL A 732 27.45 14.08 -17.94
C VAL A 732 26.20 14.63 -17.28
N ASP A 733 25.13 13.83 -17.28
CA ASP A 733 23.86 14.15 -16.65
C ASP A 733 23.78 13.52 -15.26
N PHE A 734 23.60 14.34 -14.23
CA PHE A 734 23.44 13.88 -12.87
C PHE A 734 21.98 13.55 -12.55
N VAL A 735 21.06 14.44 -12.96
CA VAL A 735 19.61 14.31 -12.71
C VAL A 735 18.83 14.94 -13.86
N GLY A 736 17.71 14.31 -14.22
CA GLY A 736 16.74 14.89 -15.15
C GLY A 736 17.02 14.66 -16.62
N GLY A 737 18.02 13.85 -16.99
CA GLY A 737 18.48 13.67 -18.37
C GLY A 737 17.43 13.19 -19.39
N TRP A 738 16.27 12.67 -18.97
CA TRP A 738 15.17 12.35 -19.90
C TRP A 738 14.18 13.49 -20.11
N SER A 739 14.28 14.56 -19.30
CA SER A 739 13.32 15.66 -19.33
C SER A 739 13.57 16.65 -20.45
N ASP A 740 14.76 16.69 -21.05
CA ASP A 740 15.07 17.51 -22.24
C ASP A 740 14.84 16.77 -23.56
N THR A 741 14.48 15.47 -23.52
CA THR A 741 14.29 14.63 -24.70
C THR A 741 12.83 14.63 -25.18
N PRO A 742 12.52 14.93 -26.46
CA PRO A 742 11.18 14.76 -27.02
C PRO A 742 10.68 13.31 -26.93
N PRO A 743 9.37 13.07 -26.75
CA PRO A 743 8.30 14.05 -26.71
C PRO A 743 8.14 14.78 -25.36
N TRP A 744 8.85 14.37 -24.31
CA TRP A 744 8.69 14.97 -22.97
C TRP A 744 8.90 16.48 -22.99
N SER A 745 10.00 16.94 -23.59
CA SER A 745 10.34 18.36 -23.67
C SER A 745 9.43 19.19 -24.59
N LEU A 746 8.62 18.55 -25.44
CA LEU A 746 7.61 19.23 -26.27
C LEU A 746 6.32 19.50 -25.49
N GLU A 747 6.01 18.64 -24.54
CA GLU A 747 4.75 18.69 -23.79
C GLU A 747 4.90 19.34 -22.41
N ARG A 748 6.10 19.27 -21.83
CA ARG A 748 6.37 19.66 -20.45
C ARG A 748 7.71 20.38 -20.35
N PRO A 749 7.86 21.35 -19.44
CA PRO A 749 9.17 21.90 -19.11
C PRO A 749 10.11 20.80 -18.61
N GLY A 750 11.31 20.75 -19.19
CA GLY A 750 12.42 19.89 -18.77
C GLY A 750 13.47 20.67 -18.00
N CYS A 751 14.18 20.00 -17.10
CA CYS A 751 15.34 20.56 -16.41
C CYS A 751 16.38 19.46 -16.18
N VAL A 752 17.58 19.65 -16.71
CA VAL A 752 18.69 18.73 -16.51
C VAL A 752 19.78 19.39 -15.71
N LEU A 753 20.18 18.76 -14.61
CA LEU A 753 21.42 19.09 -13.93
C LEU A 753 22.55 18.30 -14.59
N ASN A 754 23.40 18.99 -15.34
CA ASN A 754 24.50 18.40 -16.08
C ASN A 754 25.82 19.12 -15.82
N MET A 755 26.92 18.52 -16.29
CA MET A 755 28.25 19.11 -16.27
C MET A 755 29.00 18.76 -17.54
N ALA A 756 29.74 19.74 -18.06
CA ALA A 756 30.71 19.54 -19.12
C ALA A 756 32.06 19.11 -18.51
N ILE A 757 32.62 18.01 -18.99
CA ILE A 757 33.89 17.46 -18.49
C ILE A 757 34.89 17.23 -19.63
N SER A 758 36.17 17.47 -19.33
CA SER A 758 37.29 16.99 -20.15
C SER A 758 37.62 15.55 -19.76
N LEU A 759 37.96 14.70 -20.73
CA LEU A 759 38.47 13.35 -20.48
C LEU A 759 40.00 13.40 -20.49
N GLU A 760 40.62 13.08 -19.35
CA GLU A 760 42.09 13.10 -19.19
C GLU A 760 42.73 14.46 -19.60
N GLY A 761 42.02 15.56 -19.33
CA GLY A 761 42.44 16.91 -19.69
C GLY A 761 42.25 17.28 -21.17
N ARG A 762 41.60 16.42 -21.98
CA ARG A 762 41.30 16.65 -23.40
C ARG A 762 39.82 16.90 -23.64
N LEU A 763 39.51 17.59 -24.75
CA LEU A 763 38.17 17.82 -25.26
C LEU A 763 37.94 16.88 -26.46
N PRO A 764 37.37 15.68 -26.22
CA PRO A 764 37.44 14.59 -27.21
C PRO A 764 36.42 14.73 -28.35
N VAL A 765 35.39 15.58 -28.22
CA VAL A 765 34.37 15.74 -29.26
C VAL A 765 34.82 16.88 -30.15
N GLY A 766 35.37 16.55 -31.33
CA GLY A 766 35.93 17.54 -32.23
C GLY A 766 35.41 17.46 -33.65
N ALA A 767 35.52 18.56 -34.38
CA ALA A 767 35.31 18.60 -35.82
C ALA A 767 36.37 19.51 -36.46
N THR A 768 36.91 19.07 -37.58
CA THR A 768 37.86 19.85 -38.37
C THR A 768 37.24 20.10 -39.74
N THR A 769 37.24 21.36 -40.16
CA THR A 769 36.86 21.74 -41.53
C THR A 769 38.05 22.40 -42.21
N GLU A 770 38.32 21.98 -43.44
CA GLU A 770 39.42 22.49 -44.23
C GLU A 770 38.92 22.81 -45.64
N ALA A 771 39.10 24.06 -46.07
CA ALA A 771 38.87 24.45 -47.45
C ALA A 771 40.10 24.09 -48.29
N THR A 772 39.92 23.30 -49.35
CA THR A 772 40.98 22.89 -50.29
C THR A 772 40.71 23.45 -51.69
N GLU A 773 41.77 23.70 -52.47
CA GLU A 773 41.63 24.22 -53.84
C GLU A 773 41.36 23.10 -54.87
N ASP A 774 41.67 21.85 -54.52
CA ASP A 774 41.79 20.74 -55.48
C ASP A 774 40.51 19.90 -55.65
N HIS A 775 39.46 20.15 -54.85
CA HIS A 775 38.25 19.33 -54.84
C HIS A 775 36.96 20.18 -54.87
N HIS A 776 36.08 19.87 -55.82
CA HIS A 776 34.72 20.43 -55.87
C HIS A 776 33.75 19.51 -55.12
N GLY A 777 33.42 19.86 -53.87
CA GLY A 777 32.47 19.11 -53.04
C GLY A 777 32.75 19.24 -51.54
N VAL A 778 31.98 18.52 -50.72
CA VAL A 778 32.22 18.36 -49.28
C VAL A 778 32.64 16.92 -49.05
N LEU A 779 33.83 16.70 -48.47
CA LEU A 779 34.28 15.39 -48.00
C LEU A 779 34.01 15.32 -46.49
N ILE A 780 33.31 14.29 -46.04
CA ILE A 780 33.13 14.02 -44.60
C ILE A 780 33.91 12.75 -44.26
N GLU A 781 34.83 12.86 -43.30
CA GLU A 781 35.61 11.75 -42.74
C GLU A 781 35.26 11.63 -41.25
N ASP A 782 34.85 10.45 -40.82
CA ASP A 782 34.59 10.14 -39.41
C ASP A 782 35.79 9.48 -38.73
N ASP A 783 35.72 9.28 -37.41
CA ASP A 783 36.78 8.66 -36.60
C ASP A 783 37.07 7.18 -36.97
N VAL A 784 36.34 6.62 -37.94
CA VAL A 784 36.49 5.26 -38.47
C VAL A 784 36.91 5.29 -39.95
N ASP A 785 37.40 6.43 -40.43
CA ASP A 785 37.84 6.70 -41.80
C ASP A 785 36.77 6.41 -42.87
N ARG A 786 35.47 6.48 -42.52
CA ARG A 786 34.40 6.36 -43.51
C ARG A 786 34.28 7.68 -44.25
N LYS A 787 34.45 7.60 -45.57
CA LYS A 787 34.36 8.74 -46.49
C LYS A 787 32.98 8.75 -47.12
N VAL A 788 32.20 9.80 -46.86
CA VAL A 788 30.89 10.06 -47.48
C VAL A 788 30.97 11.25 -48.41
#